data_AF-A0A7S1FWG6-F1
#
_entry.id   AF-A0A7S1FWG6-F1
#
_cell.length_a   1.000
_cell.length_b   1.000
_cell.length_c   1.000
_cell.angle_alpha   90.00
_cell.angle_beta   90.00
_cell.angle_gamma   90.00
#
_symmetry.space_group_name_H-M   'P 1'
#
loop_
_entity.id
_entity.type
_entity.pdbx_description
1 polymer ?
#
loop_
_entity_poly.entity_id
_entity_poly.type
_entity_poly.pdbx_seq_one_letter_code
_entity_poly.pdbx_strand_id
1 'polypeptide(L)'
;MRISTATLFMLSTAVSVKGQEYSPAATDMKCQFESNERLFRYTGVTIEECYQLCYDTENCKYFSIGVRSYVGVCMGCTADAVFEAHDGFDAYKMEITQDFPTASPIQASACLKDGDTFTTNGCDYDSFVKGLDDFIADQNCDPHDAIAVLKSTFPNSSEYIVKSLCASAWDQVPTSTFDDIDSRFTDSFMQEYIDGDTFLNHETGTFQNTVEGNNIDIFRDAEATNTVLQEIPSLANCGLNSIMCCFGRDRQPNDNNGNCKDPIESRCVDADPADNSNLCWTDSDIENFTDHFTFPDKSEGPIHCHGLAWAEDENSFTAQLRFNNLFFVSLYDHMYTRGYVETMVDTDNISMCNCIEDMPVVSRADCTQVDVNQDFTVTYSNGEFSVTKTGDMNVKFNSCQGINPSNGRRTNNDLGSYVYRLNKEGKISDETMEGVFDTLVGYESPNDNQNEPACEATYLETFGEDYPINVANLKCPHQNSERLFRTDDNAPLTLEECQDLCYETQFCEYFSLGVSTKSAHKGVCIGCTSQAVLEPHRGFNVYEMTSTQNFPTSAPTPESEYFDKVANGKKCPQNNTRLFRTPDNEPLTRPECYEYCYNTEGCEYFSLGEEPHNDAFVGVCIGCTADSILEDHDGFNAFVMEIKPPTTAPTDVSTLFQSVALNKKCPFSNRLFRTHDNDPLTKYQCYEKCNSDPDCEYFTFGESDNLREAWKGLCMGCSSDLTLSDHTGFNMYEILP
;
A
#
# COMPACT_ATOMS: atom_id res chain seq x y z
N MET A 1 19.28 -35.28 -46.86
CA MET A 1 20.03 -36.53 -46.59
C MET A 1 21.50 -36.26 -46.87
N ARG A 2 22.38 -36.37 -45.86
CA ARG A 2 23.83 -36.05 -45.90
C ARG A 2 24.24 -34.64 -46.37
N ILE A 3 24.80 -33.87 -45.44
CA ILE A 3 25.61 -32.67 -45.71
C ILE A 3 26.95 -33.10 -46.34
N SER A 4 27.57 -32.23 -47.15
CA SER A 4 28.96 -32.39 -47.62
C SER A 4 29.75 -31.09 -47.45
N THR A 5 31.01 -31.21 -47.04
CA THR A 5 31.90 -30.13 -46.59
C THR A 5 32.76 -29.52 -47.72
N ALA A 6 32.98 -28.20 -47.68
CA ALA A 6 34.15 -27.43 -48.18
C ALA A 6 33.84 -25.92 -48.09
N THR A 7 34.71 -24.98 -47.69
CA THR A 7 36.13 -25.04 -47.25
C THR A 7 36.36 -23.97 -46.18
N LEU A 8 37.04 -24.30 -45.08
CA LEU A 8 37.55 -23.30 -44.13
C LEU A 8 39.00 -22.97 -44.48
N PHE A 9 39.33 -21.70 -44.73
CA PHE A 9 40.72 -21.25 -44.85
C PHE A 9 41.27 -20.89 -43.47
N MET A 10 42.39 -21.50 -43.11
CA MET A 10 43.03 -21.39 -41.80
C MET A 10 44.39 -20.66 -41.93
N LEU A 11 44.84 -20.08 -40.82
CA LEU A 11 46.18 -19.52 -40.56
C LEU A 11 46.48 -18.12 -41.12
N SER A 12 46.24 -17.11 -40.28
CA SER A 12 47.39 -16.35 -39.75
C SER A 12 47.78 -16.93 -38.38
N THR A 13 49.05 -16.84 -38.00
CA THR A 13 49.59 -17.54 -36.82
C THR A 13 49.32 -16.79 -35.51
N ALA A 14 48.83 -17.50 -34.50
CA ALA A 14 48.83 -17.00 -33.13
C ALA A 14 50.27 -16.73 -32.65
N VAL A 15 50.52 -15.49 -32.18
CA VAL A 15 51.71 -15.14 -31.40
C VAL A 15 51.26 -15.05 -29.95
N SER A 16 51.55 -16.08 -29.16
CA SER A 16 51.22 -16.06 -27.73
C SER A 16 52.19 -15.16 -26.97
N VAL A 17 51.69 -14.00 -26.55
CA VAL A 17 52.26 -13.21 -25.46
C VAL A 17 51.12 -13.01 -24.46
N LYS A 18 51.24 -13.56 -23.25
CA LYS A 18 50.33 -13.23 -22.15
C LYS A 18 50.61 -11.81 -21.65
N GLY A 19 50.04 -10.82 -22.34
CA GLY A 19 49.61 -9.59 -21.68
C GLY A 19 48.33 -9.86 -20.89
N GLN A 20 47.98 -8.95 -19.97
CA GLN A 20 46.60 -8.83 -19.51
C GLN A 20 45.90 -7.95 -20.54
N GLU A 21 44.87 -8.47 -21.20
CA GLU A 21 44.16 -7.75 -22.27
C GLU A 21 43.20 -6.69 -21.68
N TYR A 22 42.83 -6.90 -20.41
CA TYR A 22 42.11 -5.98 -19.53
C TYR A 22 42.68 -6.05 -18.10
N SER A 23 42.43 -5.01 -17.30
CA SER A 23 42.85 -4.89 -15.89
C SER A 23 41.68 -4.50 -14.98
N PRO A 24 41.63 -4.91 -13.70
CA PRO A 24 40.59 -4.43 -12.79
C PRO A 24 40.67 -2.90 -12.61
N ALA A 25 39.53 -2.23 -12.75
CA ALA A 25 39.39 -0.78 -12.60
C ALA A 25 38.75 -0.41 -11.25
N ALA A 26 37.68 -1.11 -10.87
CA ALA A 26 37.02 -0.98 -9.57
C ALA A 26 36.23 -2.26 -9.22
N THR A 27 35.89 -2.43 -7.95
CA THR A 27 35.02 -3.50 -7.43
C THR A 27 33.73 -2.88 -6.90
N ASP A 28 32.63 -3.62 -7.01
CA ASP A 28 31.28 -3.20 -6.61
C ASP A 28 30.83 -1.90 -7.30
N MET A 29 31.05 -1.90 -8.63
CA MET A 29 30.94 -0.76 -9.54
C MET A 29 30.52 -1.22 -10.94
N LYS A 30 29.52 -0.57 -11.55
CA LYS A 30 29.08 -0.80 -12.94
C LYS A 30 29.19 0.43 -13.84
N CYS A 31 29.19 0.21 -15.16
CA CYS A 31 28.95 1.27 -16.13
C CYS A 31 27.56 1.87 -15.90
N GLN A 32 27.48 3.17 -15.60
CA GLN A 32 26.26 3.83 -15.10
C GLN A 32 25.01 3.62 -15.98
N PHE A 33 23.85 3.37 -15.37
CA PHE A 33 22.56 3.27 -16.05
C PHE A 33 22.11 4.59 -16.71
N GLU A 34 21.44 4.52 -17.87
CA GLU A 34 21.06 5.62 -18.78
C GLU A 34 22.13 6.69 -19.12
N SER A 35 23.38 6.52 -18.68
CA SER A 35 24.50 7.39 -19.06
C SER A 35 24.78 7.27 -20.56
N ASN A 36 24.97 8.42 -21.22
CA ASN A 36 25.37 8.49 -22.63
C ASN A 36 26.81 7.98 -22.88
N GLU A 37 27.54 7.60 -21.83
CA GLU A 37 28.82 6.89 -21.88
C GLU A 37 28.66 5.36 -21.83
N ARG A 38 27.47 4.83 -21.53
CA ARG A 38 27.16 3.39 -21.60
C ARG A 38 26.83 3.00 -23.04
N LEU A 39 27.49 1.95 -23.53
CA LEU A 39 27.52 1.57 -24.95
C LEU A 39 26.68 0.33 -25.25
N PHE A 40 26.58 -0.60 -24.30
CA PHE A 40 25.74 -1.79 -24.41
C PHE A 40 25.44 -2.41 -23.04
N ARG A 41 24.46 -3.32 -23.02
CA ARG A 41 24.24 -4.31 -21.96
C ARG A 41 23.96 -5.67 -22.59
N TYR A 42 24.60 -6.72 -22.08
CA TYR A 42 24.37 -8.12 -22.46
C TYR A 42 24.26 -8.99 -21.20
N THR A 43 23.68 -10.18 -21.30
CA THR A 43 23.45 -11.05 -20.13
C THR A 43 23.74 -12.52 -20.45
N GLY A 44 24.11 -13.28 -19.41
CA GLY A 44 24.48 -14.70 -19.53
C GLY A 44 25.85 -14.96 -20.16
N VAL A 45 26.75 -13.97 -20.17
CA VAL A 45 28.09 -14.05 -20.80
C VAL A 45 29.21 -14.25 -19.77
N THR A 46 30.35 -14.82 -20.18
CA THR A 46 31.56 -14.86 -19.32
C THR A 46 32.31 -13.54 -19.30
N ILE A 47 33.32 -13.42 -18.44
CA ILE A 47 34.23 -12.24 -18.41
C ILE A 47 35.04 -12.11 -19.70
N GLU A 48 35.44 -13.22 -20.32
CA GLU A 48 36.12 -13.22 -21.62
C GLU A 48 35.18 -12.80 -22.77
N GLU A 49 33.92 -13.24 -22.73
CA GLU A 49 32.90 -12.82 -23.70
C GLU A 49 32.54 -11.34 -23.51
N CYS A 50 32.46 -10.86 -22.27
CA CYS A 50 32.24 -9.44 -21.94
C CYS A 50 33.40 -8.53 -22.39
N TYR A 51 34.64 -8.98 -22.17
CA TYR A 51 35.83 -8.36 -22.75
C TYR A 51 35.74 -8.32 -24.29
N GLN A 52 35.36 -9.41 -24.94
CA GLN A 52 35.27 -9.48 -26.40
C GLN A 52 34.19 -8.52 -26.94
N LEU A 53 33.03 -8.44 -26.28
CA LEU A 53 31.97 -7.46 -26.60
C LEU A 53 32.48 -6.02 -26.50
N CYS A 54 33.27 -5.68 -25.47
CA CYS A 54 33.90 -4.36 -25.38
C CYS A 54 35.02 -4.16 -26.42
N TYR A 55 35.79 -5.20 -26.75
CA TYR A 55 36.84 -5.13 -27.76
C TYR A 55 36.26 -4.85 -29.16
N ASP A 56 35.11 -5.47 -29.48
CA ASP A 56 34.40 -5.32 -30.76
C ASP A 56 33.47 -4.10 -30.83
N THR A 57 33.31 -3.33 -29.74
CA THR A 57 32.47 -2.11 -29.68
C THR A 57 33.31 -0.83 -29.85
N GLU A 58 32.91 0.04 -30.79
CA GLU A 58 33.59 1.33 -30.99
C GLU A 58 33.52 2.21 -29.73
N ASN A 59 34.64 2.87 -29.40
CA ASN A 59 34.84 3.72 -28.22
C ASN A 59 34.72 3.04 -26.85
N CYS A 60 34.49 1.73 -26.74
CA CYS A 60 34.53 1.04 -25.44
C CYS A 60 35.96 1.07 -24.85
N LYS A 61 36.06 1.40 -23.57
CA LYS A 61 37.32 1.51 -22.79
C LYS A 61 37.24 0.87 -21.42
N TYR A 62 36.04 0.74 -20.86
CA TYR A 62 35.77 -0.07 -19.68
C TYR A 62 34.61 -1.03 -19.96
N PHE A 63 34.58 -2.15 -19.25
CA PHE A 63 33.40 -2.98 -19.13
C PHE A 63 33.20 -3.37 -17.67
N SER A 64 31.96 -3.56 -17.24
CA SER A 64 31.63 -4.12 -15.93
C SER A 64 30.87 -5.42 -16.09
N ILE A 65 31.23 -6.44 -15.30
CA ILE A 65 30.54 -7.73 -15.29
C ILE A 65 30.07 -8.10 -13.89
N GLY A 66 28.85 -8.61 -13.79
CA GLY A 66 28.29 -9.15 -12.57
C GLY A 66 28.97 -10.48 -12.21
N VAL A 67 29.51 -10.54 -10.99
CA VAL A 67 30.27 -11.69 -10.44
C VAL A 67 29.60 -12.32 -9.22
N ARG A 68 28.63 -11.63 -8.59
CA ARG A 68 27.81 -12.14 -7.47
C ARG A 68 26.32 -12.20 -7.86
N SER A 69 25.45 -11.34 -7.32
CA SER A 69 23.99 -11.37 -7.57
C SER A 69 23.60 -11.26 -9.06
N TYR A 70 24.51 -10.75 -9.90
CA TYR A 70 24.29 -10.47 -11.32
C TYR A 70 25.13 -11.32 -12.28
N VAL A 71 25.47 -12.58 -11.92
CA VAL A 71 26.41 -13.44 -12.69
C VAL A 71 26.21 -13.34 -14.21
N GLY A 72 27.21 -12.78 -14.90
CA GLY A 72 27.23 -12.69 -16.36
C GLY A 72 26.34 -11.61 -16.99
N VAL A 73 25.79 -10.66 -16.21
CA VAL A 73 25.36 -9.36 -16.74
C VAL A 73 26.61 -8.55 -17.07
N CYS A 74 26.71 -8.07 -18.30
CA CYS A 74 27.86 -7.38 -18.85
C CYS A 74 27.45 -6.01 -19.41
N MET A 75 28.25 -4.97 -19.19
CA MET A 75 28.03 -3.63 -19.73
C MET A 75 29.36 -3.06 -20.23
N GLY A 76 29.33 -2.29 -21.33
CA GLY A 76 30.50 -1.57 -21.85
C GLY A 76 30.30 -0.06 -21.76
N CYS A 77 31.38 0.69 -21.54
CA CYS A 77 31.33 2.15 -21.47
C CYS A 77 32.61 2.86 -21.96
N THR A 78 32.49 4.16 -22.27
CA THR A 78 33.54 5.01 -22.90
C THR A 78 34.66 5.40 -21.94
N ALA A 79 35.66 6.15 -22.43
CA ALA A 79 36.78 6.67 -21.62
C ALA A 79 36.35 7.59 -20.46
N ASP A 80 35.24 8.31 -20.66
CA ASP A 80 34.78 9.41 -19.80
C ASP A 80 33.68 8.96 -18.82
N ALA A 81 33.31 7.68 -18.85
CA ALA A 81 32.27 7.08 -18.03
C ALA A 81 32.54 7.22 -16.53
N VAL A 82 31.52 7.63 -15.78
CA VAL A 82 31.47 7.50 -14.32
C VAL A 82 31.00 6.07 -13.99
N PHE A 83 31.61 5.47 -12.97
CA PHE A 83 31.10 4.21 -12.43
C PHE A 83 30.04 4.47 -11.36
N GLU A 84 28.95 3.72 -11.47
CA GLU A 84 27.83 3.67 -10.53
C GLU A 84 28.13 2.58 -9.50
N ALA A 85 27.96 2.86 -8.21
CA ALA A 85 28.22 1.89 -7.15
C ALA A 85 27.13 0.81 -7.15
N HIS A 86 27.51 -0.47 -7.13
CA HIS A 86 26.57 -1.58 -7.13
C HIS A 86 27.24 -2.87 -6.65
N ASP A 87 26.73 -3.48 -5.58
CA ASP A 87 27.32 -4.72 -5.06
C ASP A 87 27.28 -5.84 -6.12
N GLY A 88 28.36 -6.61 -6.18
CA GLY A 88 28.43 -7.78 -7.03
C GLY A 88 28.80 -7.53 -8.49
N PHE A 89 29.13 -6.30 -8.89
CA PHE A 89 29.72 -5.97 -10.20
C PHE A 89 31.21 -5.61 -10.08
N ASP A 90 32.07 -6.23 -10.90
CA ASP A 90 33.46 -5.79 -11.06
C ASP A 90 33.62 -5.00 -12.36
N ALA A 91 34.23 -3.81 -12.28
CA ALA A 91 34.60 -2.98 -13.42
C ALA A 91 36.05 -3.24 -13.85
N TYR A 92 36.26 -3.36 -15.17
CA TYR A 92 37.53 -3.65 -15.82
C TYR A 92 37.84 -2.61 -16.90
N LYS A 93 39.12 -2.26 -17.03
CA LYS A 93 39.67 -1.38 -18.05
C LYS A 93 40.30 -2.19 -19.18
N MET A 94 40.03 -1.78 -20.42
CA MET A 94 40.70 -2.34 -21.60
C MET A 94 42.16 -1.87 -21.67
N GLU A 95 43.11 -2.81 -21.70
CA GLU A 95 44.52 -2.50 -21.98
C GLU A 95 44.86 -2.68 -23.48
N ILE A 96 44.02 -3.41 -24.21
CA ILE A 96 44.03 -3.50 -25.68
C ILE A 96 42.63 -3.16 -26.18
N THR A 97 42.51 -2.28 -27.16
CA THR A 97 41.25 -1.97 -27.84
C THR A 97 41.44 -2.00 -29.35
N GLN A 98 40.44 -2.44 -30.09
CA GLN A 98 40.47 -2.42 -31.54
C GLN A 98 40.63 -0.98 -32.09
N ASP A 99 41.51 -0.82 -33.08
CA ASP A 99 41.55 0.38 -33.93
C ASP A 99 40.35 0.29 -34.89
N PHE A 100 39.21 0.87 -34.48
CA PHE A 100 38.10 1.11 -35.38
C PHE A 100 38.55 2.14 -36.43
N PRO A 101 38.43 1.85 -37.74
CA PRO A 101 38.78 2.81 -38.77
C PRO A 101 37.72 3.91 -38.77
N THR A 102 37.96 4.99 -38.02
CA THR A 102 37.03 6.10 -37.77
C THR A 102 36.21 6.41 -39.01
N ALA A 103 34.92 6.06 -38.98
CA ALA A 103 34.04 6.29 -40.11
C ALA A 103 34.06 7.79 -40.44
N SER A 104 34.29 8.13 -41.72
CA SER A 104 34.13 9.53 -42.14
C SER A 104 32.68 9.94 -41.85
N PRO A 105 32.43 11.13 -41.27
CA PRO A 105 31.12 11.48 -40.72
C PRO A 105 30.03 11.27 -41.77
N ILE A 106 29.21 10.25 -41.50
CA ILE A 106 28.15 9.80 -42.40
C ILE A 106 27.18 10.96 -42.58
N GLN A 107 26.61 11.08 -43.77
CA GLN A 107 25.40 11.87 -43.99
C GLN A 107 24.27 10.86 -44.11
N ALA A 108 23.18 11.02 -43.33
CA ALA A 108 22.04 10.10 -43.37
C ALA A 108 21.49 9.90 -44.80
N SER A 109 21.66 10.91 -45.66
CA SER A 109 21.43 10.87 -47.11
C SER A 109 22.23 9.83 -47.92
N ALA A 110 23.12 9.06 -47.28
CA ALA A 110 23.83 7.93 -47.86
C ALA A 110 23.03 6.62 -47.75
N CYS A 111 22.29 6.43 -46.65
CA CYS A 111 21.39 5.28 -46.44
C CYS A 111 19.93 5.59 -46.78
N LEU A 112 19.50 6.83 -46.52
CA LEU A 112 18.11 7.28 -46.61
C LEU A 112 17.90 8.32 -47.72
N LYS A 113 16.74 8.28 -48.35
CA LYS A 113 16.32 9.15 -49.47
C LYS A 113 14.99 9.81 -49.10
N ASP A 114 14.72 11.00 -49.64
CA ASP A 114 13.43 11.67 -49.43
C ASP A 114 12.27 10.80 -49.92
N GLY A 115 11.38 10.41 -48.99
CA GLY A 115 10.25 9.52 -49.25
C GLY A 115 10.53 8.03 -49.05
N ASP A 116 11.69 7.65 -48.51
CA ASP A 116 11.90 6.28 -48.00
C ASP A 116 11.00 6.03 -46.77
N THR A 117 10.40 4.85 -46.69
CA THR A 117 9.47 4.45 -45.63
C THR A 117 9.73 3.02 -45.17
N PHE A 118 9.62 2.76 -43.86
CA PHE A 118 9.65 1.41 -43.28
C PHE A 118 8.55 1.23 -42.21
N THR A 119 8.32 0.00 -41.79
CA THR A 119 7.29 -0.34 -40.79
C THR A 119 7.94 -0.95 -39.56
N THR A 120 7.55 -0.46 -38.38
CA THR A 120 7.88 -1.02 -37.08
C THR A 120 6.63 -1.66 -36.48
N ASN A 121 6.81 -2.65 -35.60
CA ASN A 121 5.72 -3.20 -34.79
C ASN A 121 5.97 -2.72 -33.36
N GLY A 122 5.08 -1.87 -32.84
CA GLY A 122 5.40 -0.96 -31.75
C GLY A 122 6.11 0.30 -32.23
N CYS A 123 6.07 1.33 -31.39
CA CYS A 123 6.91 2.52 -31.52
C CYS A 123 7.48 2.83 -30.14
N ASP A 124 8.64 2.26 -29.88
CA ASP A 124 9.56 2.58 -28.79
C ASP A 124 10.97 2.69 -29.40
N TYR A 125 11.97 3.10 -28.62
CA TYR A 125 13.32 3.31 -29.15
C TYR A 125 13.89 2.04 -29.81
N ASP A 126 13.77 0.89 -29.15
CA ASP A 126 14.28 -0.40 -29.65
C ASP A 126 13.57 -0.82 -30.96
N SER A 127 12.25 -0.71 -31.01
CA SER A 127 11.44 -1.07 -32.19
C SER A 127 11.74 -0.15 -33.38
N PHE A 128 11.98 1.14 -33.13
CA PHE A 128 12.40 2.10 -34.14
C PHE A 128 13.81 1.78 -34.67
N VAL A 129 14.80 1.61 -33.78
CA VAL A 129 16.19 1.30 -34.14
C VAL A 129 16.23 0.00 -34.94
N LYS A 130 15.58 -1.06 -34.45
CA LYS A 130 15.50 -2.34 -35.15
C LYS A 130 14.86 -2.23 -36.53
N GLY A 131 13.74 -1.50 -36.67
CA GLY A 131 13.08 -1.31 -37.97
C GLY A 131 13.92 -0.50 -38.96
N LEU A 132 14.71 0.46 -38.46
CA LEU A 132 15.67 1.20 -39.27
C LEU A 132 16.85 0.31 -39.71
N ASP A 133 17.38 -0.54 -38.83
CA ASP A 133 18.45 -1.51 -39.14
C ASP A 133 17.99 -2.50 -40.21
N ASP A 134 16.82 -3.13 -40.04
CA ASP A 134 16.21 -4.03 -41.03
C ASP A 134 16.06 -3.32 -42.39
N PHE A 135 15.65 -2.03 -42.40
CA PHE A 135 15.50 -1.26 -43.63
C PHE A 135 16.83 -0.93 -44.33
N ILE A 136 17.85 -0.42 -43.60
CA ILE A 136 19.13 -0.02 -44.22
C ILE A 136 19.98 -1.22 -44.64
N ALA A 137 19.81 -2.38 -43.99
CA ALA A 137 20.38 -3.65 -44.45
C ALA A 137 19.82 -4.05 -45.83
N ASP A 138 18.49 -3.94 -46.03
CA ASP A 138 17.83 -4.17 -47.32
C ASP A 138 18.21 -3.12 -48.39
N GLN A 139 18.66 -1.91 -47.99
CA GLN A 139 19.28 -0.92 -48.89
C GLN A 139 20.78 -1.18 -49.17
N ASN A 140 21.40 -2.19 -48.55
CA ASN A 140 22.84 -2.45 -48.54
C ASN A 140 23.70 -1.25 -48.06
N CYS A 141 23.31 -0.58 -46.97
CA CYS A 141 24.12 0.51 -46.40
C CYS A 141 25.31 0.03 -45.54
N ASP A 142 25.91 -1.13 -45.86
CA ASP A 142 27.09 -1.65 -45.15
C ASP A 142 28.27 -0.67 -45.23
N PRO A 143 29.02 -0.40 -44.14
CA PRO A 143 28.92 -0.96 -42.79
C PRO A 143 28.30 0.04 -41.79
N HIS A 144 27.07 0.51 -42.02
CA HIS A 144 26.42 1.51 -41.19
C HIS A 144 25.15 0.96 -40.54
N ASP A 145 25.06 1.08 -39.22
CA ASP A 145 23.90 0.71 -38.41
C ASP A 145 22.93 1.90 -38.21
N ALA A 146 21.74 1.59 -37.70
CA ALA A 146 20.68 2.55 -37.41
C ALA A 146 21.11 3.62 -36.40
N ILE A 147 21.98 3.30 -35.45
CA ILE A 147 22.47 4.23 -34.43
C ILE A 147 23.40 5.27 -35.07
N ALA A 148 24.26 4.86 -36.00
CA ALA A 148 25.13 5.74 -36.79
C ALA A 148 24.34 6.63 -37.76
N VAL A 149 23.27 6.09 -38.37
CA VAL A 149 22.34 6.88 -39.20
C VAL A 149 21.58 7.90 -38.35
N LEU A 150 21.03 7.50 -37.20
CA LEU A 150 20.33 8.38 -36.27
C LEU A 150 21.24 9.47 -35.69
N LYS A 151 22.49 9.15 -35.33
CA LYS A 151 23.50 10.14 -34.89
C LYS A 151 23.99 11.04 -36.03
N SER A 152 23.84 10.65 -37.29
CA SER A 152 24.06 11.54 -38.43
C SER A 152 22.95 12.59 -38.55
N THR A 153 21.69 12.17 -38.40
CA THR A 153 20.52 13.07 -38.46
C THR A 153 20.38 13.94 -37.22
N PHE A 154 20.64 13.39 -36.03
CA PHE A 154 20.39 14.00 -34.72
C PHE A 154 21.59 13.88 -33.76
N PRO A 155 22.70 14.62 -33.98
CA PRO A 155 24.01 14.32 -33.39
C PRO A 155 24.15 14.33 -31.87
N ASN A 156 23.17 14.84 -31.12
CA ASN A 156 23.21 14.89 -29.65
C ASN A 156 21.85 14.52 -29.00
N SER A 157 20.90 13.96 -29.76
CA SER A 157 19.50 13.84 -29.31
C SER A 157 18.68 12.78 -30.06
N SER A 158 19.34 11.75 -30.63
CA SER A 158 18.68 10.72 -31.44
C SER A 158 17.57 9.99 -30.68
N GLU A 159 17.85 9.53 -29.47
CA GLU A 159 16.91 8.78 -28.64
C GLU A 159 15.73 9.64 -28.21
N TYR A 160 15.99 10.84 -27.66
CA TYR A 160 14.95 11.80 -27.29
C TYR A 160 14.01 12.15 -28.45
N ILE A 161 14.56 12.33 -29.66
CA ILE A 161 13.73 12.60 -30.85
C ILE A 161 12.92 11.37 -31.26
N VAL A 162 13.47 10.15 -31.19
CA VAL A 162 12.72 8.93 -31.46
C VAL A 162 11.60 8.71 -30.43
N LYS A 163 11.89 8.82 -29.12
CA LYS A 163 10.88 8.76 -28.04
C LYS A 163 9.78 9.84 -28.27
N SER A 164 10.15 11.08 -28.62
CA SER A 164 9.18 12.14 -28.93
C SER A 164 8.36 11.88 -30.20
N LEU A 165 8.93 11.25 -31.23
CA LEU A 165 8.21 10.88 -32.45
C LEU A 165 7.23 9.73 -32.20
N CYS A 166 7.59 8.79 -31.34
CA CYS A 166 6.71 7.70 -30.93
C CYS A 166 5.56 8.16 -30.03
N ALA A 167 5.77 9.11 -29.11
CA ALA A 167 4.68 9.70 -28.34
C ALA A 167 3.60 10.31 -29.25
N SER A 168 4.02 11.12 -30.23
CA SER A 168 3.12 11.67 -31.26
C SER A 168 2.57 10.64 -32.26
N ALA A 169 3.03 9.39 -32.22
CA ALA A 169 2.43 8.26 -32.93
C ALA A 169 1.40 7.52 -32.07
N TRP A 170 1.63 7.42 -30.76
CA TRP A 170 0.69 6.90 -29.77
C TRP A 170 -0.55 7.79 -29.60
N ASP A 171 -0.41 9.12 -29.73
CA ASP A 171 -1.53 10.09 -29.88
C ASP A 171 -2.55 9.73 -31.00
N GLN A 172 -2.19 8.82 -31.91
CA GLN A 172 -3.02 8.36 -33.04
C GLN A 172 -3.69 7.00 -32.79
N VAL A 173 -3.45 6.38 -31.63
CA VAL A 173 -4.15 5.17 -31.16
C VAL A 173 -5.43 5.60 -30.42
N PRO A 174 -6.60 4.96 -30.66
CA PRO A 174 -7.81 5.31 -29.92
C PRO A 174 -7.66 5.03 -28.41
N THR A 175 -8.26 5.89 -27.58
CA THR A 175 -8.28 5.72 -26.12
C THR A 175 -9.67 5.34 -25.61
N SER A 176 -9.73 4.67 -24.46
CA SER A 176 -10.95 4.38 -23.69
C SER A 176 -10.79 4.73 -22.21
N THR A 177 -11.89 4.75 -21.46
CA THR A 177 -11.94 5.03 -20.02
C THR A 177 -12.63 3.89 -19.27
N PHE A 178 -12.50 3.85 -17.95
CA PHE A 178 -13.27 2.89 -17.14
C PHE A 178 -14.78 3.20 -17.16
N ASP A 179 -15.18 4.48 -17.30
CA ASP A 179 -16.57 4.92 -17.42
C ASP A 179 -17.24 4.47 -18.75
N ASP A 180 -16.45 4.09 -19.77
CA ASP A 180 -16.93 3.41 -20.98
C ASP A 180 -17.31 1.93 -20.75
N ILE A 181 -16.89 1.33 -19.63
CA ILE A 181 -17.34 0.01 -19.17
C ILE A 181 -18.73 0.17 -18.54
N ASP A 182 -18.83 1.00 -17.52
CA ASP A 182 -20.09 1.32 -16.83
C ASP A 182 -19.99 2.75 -16.26
N SER A 183 -21.03 3.57 -16.43
CA SER A 183 -21.04 5.00 -16.06
C SER A 183 -21.10 5.28 -14.54
N ARG A 184 -20.60 4.33 -13.74
CA ARG A 184 -20.27 4.43 -12.32
C ARG A 184 -18.75 4.36 -12.11
N PHE A 185 -18.00 3.76 -13.03
CA PHE A 185 -16.58 3.48 -12.94
C PHE A 185 -15.72 4.73 -13.24
N THR A 186 -16.14 5.84 -12.65
CA THR A 186 -15.39 7.09 -12.54
C THR A 186 -14.12 6.90 -11.71
N ASP A 187 -13.17 7.83 -11.82
CA ASP A 187 -11.88 7.78 -11.13
C ASP A 187 -12.01 7.53 -9.61
N SER A 188 -12.99 8.13 -8.93
CA SER A 188 -13.28 7.91 -7.50
C SER A 188 -13.72 6.48 -7.22
N PHE A 189 -14.63 5.94 -8.03
CA PHE A 189 -15.08 4.57 -7.90
C PHE A 189 -13.96 3.56 -8.21
N MET A 190 -13.11 3.89 -9.19
CA MET A 190 -11.96 3.05 -9.53
C MET A 190 -10.89 3.08 -8.44
N GLN A 191 -10.73 4.19 -7.72
CA GLN A 191 -9.94 4.27 -6.49
C GLN A 191 -10.53 3.37 -5.40
N GLU A 192 -11.79 3.61 -5.01
CA GLU A 192 -12.53 2.77 -4.03
C GLU A 192 -12.44 1.26 -4.38
N TYR A 193 -12.45 0.91 -5.67
CA TYR A 193 -12.36 -0.47 -6.14
C TYR A 193 -10.97 -1.10 -5.95
N ILE A 194 -9.89 -0.36 -6.24
CA ILE A 194 -8.53 -0.85 -6.04
C ILE A 194 -8.14 -0.86 -4.56
N ASP A 195 -8.71 0.01 -3.74
CA ASP A 195 -8.54 -0.03 -2.28
C ASP A 195 -9.24 -1.25 -1.70
N GLY A 196 -10.50 -1.49 -2.12
CA GLY A 196 -11.22 -2.72 -1.80
C GLY A 196 -12.68 -2.54 -1.36
N ASP A 197 -13.22 -1.32 -1.43
CA ASP A 197 -14.43 -0.91 -0.68
C ASP A 197 -15.72 -0.80 -1.52
N THR A 198 -15.70 -1.11 -2.83
CA THR A 198 -16.93 -1.00 -3.64
C THR A 198 -17.86 -2.21 -3.51
N PHE A 199 -19.08 -2.07 -4.04
CA PHE A 199 -20.02 -3.19 -4.22
C PHE A 199 -19.46 -4.34 -5.10
N LEU A 200 -18.46 -4.08 -5.96
CA LEU A 200 -17.77 -5.13 -6.70
C LEU A 200 -16.93 -6.03 -5.78
N ASN A 201 -16.44 -5.46 -4.68
CA ASN A 201 -15.69 -6.16 -3.67
C ASN A 201 -16.67 -6.82 -2.68
N HIS A 202 -17.45 -6.02 -1.94
CA HIS A 202 -18.31 -6.47 -0.83
C HIS A 202 -19.42 -7.46 -1.21
N GLU A 203 -20.20 -7.19 -2.27
CA GLU A 203 -21.37 -8.04 -2.59
C GLU A 203 -20.96 -9.47 -2.95
N THR A 204 -21.85 -10.45 -2.72
CA THR A 204 -21.52 -11.87 -2.90
C THR A 204 -22.39 -12.54 -3.97
N GLY A 205 -21.78 -13.26 -4.91
CA GLY A 205 -22.47 -14.03 -5.95
C GLY A 205 -21.78 -14.01 -7.31
N THR A 206 -22.35 -14.74 -8.27
CA THR A 206 -21.84 -14.84 -9.64
C THR A 206 -22.08 -13.54 -10.41
N PHE A 207 -21.02 -12.96 -10.98
CA PHE A 207 -21.11 -11.71 -11.76
C PHE A 207 -21.45 -11.93 -13.25
N GLN A 208 -21.24 -13.13 -13.76
CA GLN A 208 -21.69 -13.51 -15.11
C GLN A 208 -23.23 -13.36 -15.22
N ASN A 209 -23.69 -12.70 -16.29
CA ASN A 209 -25.10 -12.34 -16.54
C ASN A 209 -25.68 -11.17 -15.69
N THR A 210 -24.90 -10.48 -14.85
CA THR A 210 -25.29 -9.15 -14.31
C THR A 210 -25.17 -8.06 -15.38
N VAL A 211 -25.57 -6.81 -15.11
CA VAL A 211 -25.35 -5.73 -16.09
C VAL A 211 -23.85 -5.42 -16.15
N GLU A 212 -23.26 -5.27 -14.98
CA GLU A 212 -21.87 -4.94 -14.69
C GLU A 212 -20.90 -5.98 -15.28
N GLY A 213 -21.13 -7.26 -15.02
CA GLY A 213 -20.29 -8.35 -15.53
C GLY A 213 -20.41 -8.51 -17.05
N ASN A 214 -21.60 -8.33 -17.63
CA ASN A 214 -21.76 -8.33 -19.09
C ASN A 214 -21.02 -7.13 -19.73
N ASN A 215 -21.02 -5.96 -19.08
CA ASN A 215 -20.27 -4.79 -19.56
C ASN A 215 -18.75 -5.05 -19.56
N ILE A 216 -18.22 -5.63 -18.47
CA ILE A 216 -16.80 -6.02 -18.34
C ILE A 216 -16.39 -7.03 -19.41
N ASP A 217 -17.22 -8.05 -19.68
CA ASP A 217 -16.95 -9.07 -20.71
C ASP A 217 -16.96 -8.49 -22.14
N ILE A 218 -17.92 -7.60 -22.42
CA ILE A 218 -18.00 -6.88 -23.70
C ILE A 218 -16.79 -5.96 -23.88
N PHE A 219 -16.43 -5.18 -22.86
CA PHE A 219 -15.29 -4.25 -22.93
C PHE A 219 -13.97 -4.97 -23.16
N ARG A 220 -13.78 -6.15 -22.55
CA ARG A 220 -12.60 -7.00 -22.75
C ARG A 220 -12.41 -7.41 -24.22
N ASP A 221 -13.47 -7.84 -24.89
CA ASP A 221 -13.40 -8.26 -26.30
C ASP A 221 -13.47 -7.08 -27.29
N ALA A 222 -14.05 -5.93 -26.91
CA ALA A 222 -14.25 -4.78 -27.78
C ALA A 222 -13.15 -3.71 -27.68
N GLU A 223 -12.94 -3.11 -26.50
CA GLU A 223 -12.13 -1.89 -26.37
C GLU A 223 -10.76 -2.19 -25.74
N ALA A 224 -10.69 -3.04 -24.70
CA ALA A 224 -9.45 -3.38 -24.00
C ALA A 224 -8.38 -4.02 -24.89
N THR A 225 -8.76 -4.59 -26.05
CA THR A 225 -7.85 -5.22 -27.01
C THR A 225 -7.47 -4.34 -28.20
N ASN A 226 -8.12 -3.18 -28.38
CA ASN A 226 -7.99 -2.32 -29.57
C ASN A 226 -7.73 -0.83 -29.25
N THR A 227 -7.81 -0.42 -27.98
CA THR A 227 -7.61 0.96 -27.48
C THR A 227 -6.55 1.02 -26.37
N VAL A 228 -6.05 2.23 -26.05
CA VAL A 228 -5.30 2.51 -24.82
C VAL A 228 -6.28 2.94 -23.73
N LEU A 229 -6.36 2.18 -22.63
CA LEU A 229 -7.18 2.54 -21.47
C LEU A 229 -6.47 3.62 -20.65
N GLN A 230 -7.19 4.68 -20.28
CA GLN A 230 -6.69 5.77 -19.45
C GLN A 230 -6.38 5.32 -18.01
N GLU A 231 -5.57 6.12 -17.33
CA GLU A 231 -5.00 5.84 -16.01
C GLU A 231 -6.00 5.93 -14.85
N ILE A 232 -5.75 5.16 -13.79
CA ILE A 232 -6.29 5.44 -12.46
C ILE A 232 -5.28 6.42 -11.81
N PRO A 233 -5.69 7.62 -11.36
CA PRO A 233 -4.75 8.70 -11.03
C PRO A 233 -3.70 8.40 -9.95
N SER A 234 -4.01 7.55 -8.97
CA SER A 234 -3.07 7.05 -7.96
C SER A 234 -1.97 6.19 -8.57
N LEU A 235 -2.35 5.24 -9.42
CA LEU A 235 -1.47 4.28 -10.09
C LEU A 235 -0.75 4.84 -11.33
N ALA A 236 -0.91 6.13 -11.62
CA ALA A 236 -0.31 6.77 -12.79
C ALA A 236 1.24 6.85 -12.72
N ASN A 237 1.82 6.80 -11.50
CA ASN A 237 3.23 7.09 -11.26
C ASN A 237 3.95 6.03 -10.39
N CYS A 238 3.74 4.73 -10.63
CA CYS A 238 4.56 3.68 -10.00
C CYS A 238 6.01 3.76 -10.51
N GLY A 239 6.95 4.12 -9.62
CA GLY A 239 8.37 4.26 -9.88
C GLY A 239 9.11 2.93 -10.08
N LEU A 240 8.56 1.81 -9.62
CA LEU A 240 9.08 0.45 -9.88
C LEU A 240 8.50 -0.19 -11.17
N ASN A 241 7.82 0.59 -12.01
CA ASN A 241 7.23 0.14 -13.28
C ASN A 241 6.35 -1.12 -13.15
N SER A 242 5.67 -1.31 -12.02
CA SER A 242 4.88 -2.50 -11.72
C SER A 242 3.70 -2.21 -10.79
N ILE A 243 2.60 -2.94 -11.00
CA ILE A 243 1.37 -2.89 -10.20
C ILE A 243 1.02 -4.32 -9.80
N MET A 244 0.63 -4.52 -8.55
CA MET A 244 0.22 -5.81 -8.01
C MET A 244 -1.15 -5.72 -7.35
N CYS A 245 -2.00 -6.71 -7.62
CA CYS A 245 -3.22 -6.94 -6.86
C CYS A 245 -3.03 -8.15 -5.95
N CYS A 246 -3.53 -8.11 -4.72
CA CYS A 246 -3.57 -9.26 -3.83
C CYS A 246 -4.96 -9.38 -3.17
N PHE A 247 -5.63 -10.49 -3.43
CA PHE A 247 -7.00 -10.75 -3.01
C PHE A 247 -7.06 -11.66 -1.77
N GLY A 248 -7.87 -11.31 -0.77
CA GLY A 248 -8.11 -12.14 0.43
C GLY A 248 -9.42 -12.94 0.42
N ARG A 249 -10.37 -12.60 -0.45
CA ARG A 249 -11.70 -13.24 -0.51
C ARG A 249 -12.10 -13.70 -1.91
N ASP A 250 -12.93 -14.72 -1.96
CA ASP A 250 -13.65 -15.25 -3.10
C ASP A 250 -15.18 -15.13 -2.87
N ARG A 251 -15.83 -14.41 -3.78
CA ARG A 251 -17.27 -14.11 -3.76
C ARG A 251 -18.12 -14.99 -4.68
N GLN A 252 -17.53 -15.80 -5.58
CA GLN A 252 -18.21 -16.38 -6.74
C GLN A 252 -18.33 -17.91 -6.67
N PRO A 253 -19.56 -18.48 -6.62
CA PRO A 253 -19.72 -19.92 -6.53
C PRO A 253 -19.70 -20.59 -7.92
N ASN A 254 -19.23 -21.84 -7.95
CA ASN A 254 -19.37 -22.78 -9.08
C ASN A 254 -18.59 -22.46 -10.38
N ASP A 255 -17.64 -21.53 -10.37
CA ASP A 255 -16.78 -21.19 -11.51
C ASP A 255 -15.51 -22.09 -11.63
N ASN A 256 -15.22 -22.87 -10.59
CA ASN A 256 -14.05 -23.75 -10.37
C ASN A 256 -12.80 -23.06 -9.80
N ASN A 257 -12.95 -21.84 -9.29
CA ASN A 257 -11.91 -21.11 -8.54
C ASN A 257 -12.16 -21.20 -7.03
N GLY A 258 -11.22 -20.64 -6.25
CA GLY A 258 -11.32 -20.36 -4.81
C GLY A 258 -12.02 -21.40 -3.92
N ASN A 259 -12.83 -20.90 -2.99
CA ASN A 259 -13.54 -21.69 -1.99
C ASN A 259 -15.04 -21.43 -1.86
N CYS A 260 -15.60 -20.39 -2.48
CA CYS A 260 -17.01 -20.05 -2.45
C CYS A 260 -17.88 -21.18 -3.03
N LYS A 261 -18.94 -21.55 -2.31
CA LYS A 261 -19.89 -22.63 -2.66
C LYS A 261 -21.29 -22.31 -2.16
N ASP A 262 -22.31 -22.86 -2.79
CA ASP A 262 -23.69 -22.76 -2.29
C ASP A 262 -23.89 -23.35 -0.87
N PRO A 263 -24.76 -22.77 -0.03
CA PRO A 263 -25.53 -21.55 -0.28
C PRO A 263 -24.74 -20.28 0.05
N ILE A 264 -24.78 -19.32 -0.89
CA ILE A 264 -23.92 -18.12 -0.97
C ILE A 264 -23.88 -17.36 0.35
N GLU A 265 -25.05 -17.12 0.94
CA GLU A 265 -25.29 -16.30 2.13
C GLU A 265 -24.65 -16.81 3.44
N SER A 266 -23.91 -17.92 3.38
CA SER A 266 -23.24 -18.52 4.55
C SER A 266 -21.90 -19.20 4.23
N ARG A 267 -21.46 -19.15 2.96
CA ARG A 267 -20.31 -19.93 2.46
C ARG A 267 -19.46 -19.20 1.41
N CYS A 268 -19.75 -17.92 1.20
CA CYS A 268 -19.03 -16.98 0.34
C CYS A 268 -18.93 -15.58 0.98
N VAL A 269 -19.41 -15.42 2.22
CA VAL A 269 -19.23 -14.18 3.00
C VAL A 269 -17.74 -13.99 3.26
N ASP A 270 -17.07 -15.03 3.76
CA ASP A 270 -15.63 -15.06 4.00
C ASP A 270 -15.03 -16.39 3.51
N ALA A 271 -15.21 -16.68 2.22
CA ALA A 271 -14.48 -17.77 1.56
C ALA A 271 -13.19 -17.21 0.97
N ASP A 272 -12.06 -17.88 1.18
CA ASP A 272 -10.77 -17.45 0.63
C ASP A 272 -10.51 -17.95 -0.82
N PRO A 273 -9.71 -17.22 -1.61
CA PRO A 273 -9.34 -17.58 -2.97
C PRO A 273 -8.42 -18.83 -3.04
N ALA A 274 -7.95 -19.15 -4.25
CA ALA A 274 -6.98 -20.22 -4.42
C ALA A 274 -5.56 -19.73 -4.11
N ASP A 275 -4.99 -20.28 -3.06
CA ASP A 275 -3.66 -19.97 -2.51
C ASP A 275 -2.52 -19.85 -3.56
N ASN A 276 -1.86 -18.70 -3.65
CA ASN A 276 -0.64 -18.54 -4.48
C ASN A 276 0.55 -17.78 -3.86
N SER A 277 0.41 -17.22 -2.65
CA SER A 277 1.46 -16.51 -1.90
C SER A 277 1.17 -16.58 -0.38
N ASN A 278 2.19 -16.34 0.45
CA ASN A 278 2.04 -15.80 1.82
C ASN A 278 2.09 -14.25 1.81
N LEU A 279 1.45 -13.62 2.78
CA LEU A 279 1.80 -12.29 3.30
C LEU A 279 2.94 -12.46 4.32
N CYS A 280 4.00 -11.67 4.23
CA CYS A 280 5.10 -11.72 5.20
C CYS A 280 4.83 -10.77 6.37
N TRP A 281 4.68 -9.48 6.09
CA TRP A 281 4.28 -8.48 7.08
C TRP A 281 3.58 -7.27 6.44
N THR A 282 2.87 -6.51 7.26
CA THR A 282 2.42 -5.13 6.98
C THR A 282 3.01 -4.19 8.02
N ASP A 283 3.07 -2.90 7.69
CA ASP A 283 3.48 -1.86 8.62
C ASP A 283 2.27 -1.32 9.41
N SER A 284 2.50 -0.50 10.43
CA SER A 284 1.46 0.21 11.19
C SER A 284 1.63 1.72 11.00
N ASP A 285 0.65 2.38 10.40
CA ASP A 285 0.66 3.83 10.15
C ASP A 285 0.25 4.68 11.38
N ILE A 286 0.07 4.05 12.55
CA ILE A 286 -0.24 4.74 13.81
C ILE A 286 1.04 5.30 14.44
N GLU A 287 1.13 6.64 14.59
CA GLU A 287 2.32 7.37 15.09
C GLU A 287 2.92 6.85 16.43
N ASN A 288 2.14 6.15 17.25
CA ASN A 288 2.58 5.58 18.54
C ASN A 288 3.27 4.21 18.44
N PHE A 289 3.25 3.57 17.26
CA PHE A 289 3.76 2.22 17.03
C PHE A 289 4.79 2.19 15.90
N THR A 290 5.72 1.25 16.00
CA THR A 290 6.78 1.03 14.99
C THR A 290 6.99 -0.46 14.71
N ASP A 291 6.05 -1.31 15.14
CA ASP A 291 6.14 -2.76 15.02
C ASP A 291 5.37 -3.23 13.79
N HIS A 292 5.98 -4.15 13.05
CA HIS A 292 5.40 -4.72 11.85
C HIS A 292 4.47 -5.89 12.21
N PHE A 293 3.27 -5.93 11.62
CA PHE A 293 2.34 -7.03 11.83
C PHE A 293 2.75 -8.21 10.96
N THR A 294 3.27 -9.26 11.60
CA THR A 294 3.80 -10.44 10.91
C THR A 294 2.76 -11.56 10.79
N PHE A 295 2.82 -12.33 9.70
CA PHE A 295 1.83 -13.38 9.38
C PHE A 295 2.46 -14.78 9.19
N PRO A 296 3.25 -15.30 10.15
CA PRO A 296 3.87 -16.61 10.02
C PRO A 296 2.87 -17.77 9.92
N ASP A 297 3.34 -18.89 9.38
CA ASP A 297 2.68 -20.21 9.39
C ASP A 297 1.35 -20.23 8.58
N LYS A 298 1.20 -19.31 7.61
CA LYS A 298 -0.05 -19.02 6.86
C LYS A 298 -1.22 -18.64 7.77
N SER A 299 -1.02 -17.61 8.58
CA SER A 299 -2.01 -17.13 9.54
C SER A 299 -3.01 -16.12 8.98
N GLU A 300 -2.61 -15.27 8.04
CA GLU A 300 -3.50 -14.52 7.14
C GLU A 300 -4.46 -15.48 6.41
N GLY A 301 -3.95 -16.65 6.02
CA GLY A 301 -4.67 -17.68 5.29
C GLY A 301 -4.43 -17.61 3.78
N PRO A 302 -5.25 -18.31 2.96
CA PRO A 302 -5.01 -18.38 1.52
C PRO A 302 -5.30 -17.05 0.82
N ILE A 303 -4.25 -16.42 0.27
CA ILE A 303 -4.34 -15.20 -0.53
C ILE A 303 -4.00 -15.48 -2.01
N HIS A 304 -4.37 -14.55 -2.90
CA HIS A 304 -3.99 -14.63 -4.31
C HIS A 304 -3.39 -13.31 -4.81
N CYS A 305 -2.07 -13.26 -4.98
CA CYS A 305 -1.36 -12.13 -5.57
C CYS A 305 -1.14 -12.33 -7.07
N HIS A 306 -1.52 -11.34 -7.88
CA HIS A 306 -1.33 -11.32 -9.32
C HIS A 306 -1.09 -9.89 -9.81
N GLY A 307 -0.02 -9.67 -10.59
CA GLY A 307 0.36 -8.32 -11.03
C GLY A 307 0.76 -8.20 -12.51
N LEU A 308 1.45 -7.10 -12.79
CA LEU A 308 1.98 -6.70 -14.09
C LEU A 308 3.24 -5.84 -13.91
N ALA A 309 4.11 -5.80 -14.91
CA ALA A 309 5.22 -4.86 -14.99
C ALA A 309 5.44 -4.37 -16.43
N TRP A 310 6.09 -3.23 -16.59
CA TRP A 310 6.38 -2.62 -17.89
C TRP A 310 7.84 -2.15 -18.03
N ALA A 311 8.20 -1.72 -19.24
CA ALA A 311 9.51 -1.17 -19.56
C ALA A 311 9.55 0.35 -19.31
N GLU A 312 10.73 0.89 -19.04
CA GLU A 312 10.97 2.31 -18.73
C GLU A 312 10.88 3.24 -19.95
N ASP A 313 10.93 2.71 -21.18
CA ASP A 313 10.44 3.47 -22.34
C ASP A 313 8.91 3.53 -22.27
N GLU A 314 8.38 4.69 -21.87
CA GLU A 314 6.96 4.98 -21.80
C GLU A 314 6.21 4.80 -23.13
N ASN A 315 6.91 4.74 -24.27
CA ASN A 315 6.32 4.44 -25.58
C ASN A 315 6.21 2.91 -25.84
N SER A 316 6.77 2.08 -24.96
CA SER A 316 6.72 0.62 -25.10
C SER A 316 5.29 0.09 -24.98
N PHE A 317 5.02 -1.04 -25.64
CA PHE A 317 3.72 -1.70 -25.56
C PHE A 317 3.27 -2.00 -24.13
N THR A 318 4.19 -2.39 -23.26
CA THR A 318 3.87 -2.68 -21.86
C THR A 318 3.55 -1.43 -21.05
N ALA A 319 4.20 -0.31 -21.33
CA ALA A 319 3.94 0.95 -20.64
C ALA A 319 2.60 1.56 -21.08
N GLN A 320 2.42 1.74 -22.39
CA GLN A 320 1.20 2.29 -23.00
C GLN A 320 -0.07 1.50 -22.68
N LEU A 321 0.05 0.21 -22.37
CA LEU A 321 -1.09 -0.68 -22.10
C LEU A 321 -1.09 -1.23 -20.66
N ARG A 322 -0.38 -0.57 -19.73
CA ARG A 322 -0.36 -0.96 -18.31
C ARG A 322 -1.77 -0.99 -17.71
N PHE A 323 -2.61 -0.02 -18.04
CA PHE A 323 -4.01 0.03 -17.56
C PHE A 323 -4.93 -0.97 -18.24
N ASN A 324 -4.74 -1.28 -19.53
CA ASN A 324 -5.42 -2.41 -20.19
C ASN A 324 -5.10 -3.74 -19.48
N ASN A 325 -3.84 -3.91 -19.08
CA ASN A 325 -3.38 -5.11 -18.38
C ASN A 325 -3.87 -5.15 -16.93
N LEU A 326 -3.93 -4.00 -16.22
CA LEU A 326 -4.56 -3.89 -14.91
C LEU A 326 -6.05 -4.23 -14.98
N PHE A 327 -6.81 -3.67 -15.94
CA PHE A 327 -8.21 -4.05 -16.19
C PHE A 327 -8.36 -5.56 -16.40
N PHE A 328 -7.46 -6.17 -17.18
CA PHE A 328 -7.51 -7.62 -17.39
C PHE A 328 -7.21 -8.40 -16.11
N VAL A 329 -6.20 -8.00 -15.34
CA VAL A 329 -5.81 -8.65 -14.08
C VAL A 329 -6.90 -8.51 -13.04
N SER A 330 -7.30 -7.30 -12.67
CA SER A 330 -8.20 -7.04 -11.54
C SER A 330 -9.67 -7.29 -11.91
N LEU A 331 -10.22 -6.52 -12.86
CA LEU A 331 -11.65 -6.56 -13.18
C LEU A 331 -12.06 -7.82 -13.96
N TYR A 332 -11.31 -8.22 -14.99
CA TYR A 332 -11.74 -9.31 -15.88
C TYR A 332 -11.41 -10.71 -15.36
N ASP A 333 -10.13 -11.02 -15.10
CA ASP A 333 -9.70 -12.35 -14.68
C ASP A 333 -10.07 -12.59 -13.21
N HIS A 334 -9.67 -11.71 -12.30
CA HIS A 334 -9.88 -11.94 -10.87
C HIS A 334 -11.32 -11.67 -10.40
N MET A 335 -11.84 -10.46 -10.52
CA MET A 335 -13.18 -10.15 -10.00
C MET A 335 -14.30 -10.81 -10.84
N TYR A 336 -14.33 -10.62 -12.16
CA TYR A 336 -15.41 -11.15 -13.01
C TYR A 336 -15.32 -12.67 -13.26
N THR A 337 -14.13 -13.18 -13.63
CA THR A 337 -13.97 -14.59 -14.03
C THR A 337 -13.76 -15.54 -12.85
N ARG A 338 -13.14 -15.07 -11.75
CA ARG A 338 -12.78 -15.90 -10.58
C ARG A 338 -13.44 -15.51 -9.25
N GLY A 339 -14.10 -14.35 -9.19
CA GLY A 339 -14.70 -13.82 -7.96
C GLY A 339 -13.71 -13.34 -6.89
N TYR A 340 -12.43 -13.14 -7.20
CA TYR A 340 -11.43 -12.75 -6.21
C TYR A 340 -11.46 -11.24 -5.94
N VAL A 341 -11.54 -10.86 -4.67
CA VAL A 341 -11.84 -9.51 -4.15
C VAL A 341 -11.30 -9.34 -2.72
N GLU A 342 -11.50 -8.14 -2.14
CA GLU A 342 -11.02 -7.68 -0.82
C GLU A 342 -9.49 -7.71 -0.65
N THR A 343 -9.02 -6.89 0.29
CA THR A 343 -7.64 -6.88 0.78
C THR A 343 -7.24 -8.26 1.34
N MET A 344 -5.94 -8.49 1.53
CA MET A 344 -5.42 -9.74 2.11
C MET A 344 -5.85 -9.95 3.57
N VAL A 345 -5.92 -8.86 4.33
CA VAL A 345 -6.27 -8.82 5.76
C VAL A 345 -7.05 -7.54 6.07
N ASP A 346 -7.78 -7.52 7.20
CA ASP A 346 -8.56 -6.38 7.70
C ASP A 346 -7.61 -5.32 8.31
N THR A 347 -7.18 -4.37 7.49
CA THR A 347 -6.30 -3.23 7.86
C THR A 347 -6.63 -2.04 6.98
N ASP A 348 -6.58 -0.84 7.55
CA ASP A 348 -6.78 0.43 6.84
C ASP A 348 -5.58 0.81 5.93
N ASN A 349 -4.45 0.11 6.07
CA ASN A 349 -3.15 0.50 5.51
C ASN A 349 -2.76 -0.26 4.21
N ILE A 350 -3.61 -1.16 3.68
CA ILE A 350 -3.32 -1.89 2.42
C ILE A 350 -4.48 -1.81 1.42
N SER A 351 -4.19 -1.46 0.18
CA SER A 351 -5.13 -1.57 -0.95
C SER A 351 -5.16 -3.00 -1.51
N MET A 352 -6.30 -3.43 -2.06
CA MET A 352 -6.42 -4.68 -2.84
C MET A 352 -5.53 -4.68 -4.10
N CYS A 353 -5.28 -3.52 -4.72
CA CYS A 353 -4.29 -3.33 -5.79
C CYS A 353 -3.56 -1.99 -5.62
N ASN A 354 -2.23 -1.99 -5.70
CA ASN A 354 -1.43 -0.76 -5.70
C ASN A 354 -0.18 -0.84 -6.60
N CYS A 355 0.54 0.27 -6.73
CA CYS A 355 1.94 0.27 -7.14
C CYS A 355 2.73 -0.70 -6.23
N ILE A 356 3.68 -1.45 -6.76
CA ILE A 356 4.28 -2.59 -6.02
C ILE A 356 5.20 -2.17 -4.87
N GLU A 357 5.73 -0.94 -4.95
CA GLU A 357 6.40 -0.22 -3.85
C GLU A 357 5.45 0.09 -2.67
N ASP A 358 4.16 0.25 -2.95
CA ASP A 358 3.10 0.62 -2.00
C ASP A 358 2.18 -0.59 -1.70
N MET A 359 2.66 -1.81 -1.96
CA MET A 359 2.03 -3.07 -1.58
C MET A 359 2.89 -3.74 -0.48
N PRO A 360 2.26 -4.42 0.51
CA PRO A 360 3.01 -5.07 1.58
C PRO A 360 3.83 -6.27 1.06
N VAL A 361 4.83 -6.67 1.86
CA VAL A 361 5.80 -7.70 1.46
C VAL A 361 5.16 -9.08 1.41
N VAL A 362 5.25 -9.75 0.26
CA VAL A 362 4.61 -11.04 -0.02
C VAL A 362 5.61 -12.03 -0.61
N SER A 363 5.37 -13.32 -0.40
CA SER A 363 6.31 -14.35 -0.86
C SER A 363 6.44 -14.41 -2.39
N ARG A 364 5.38 -14.13 -3.16
CA ARG A 364 5.40 -14.04 -4.63
C ARG A 364 4.10 -13.45 -5.20
N ALA A 365 4.05 -13.31 -6.52
CA ALA A 365 2.82 -13.07 -7.26
C ALA A 365 2.84 -13.79 -8.62
N ASP A 366 1.67 -14.19 -9.10
CA ASP A 366 1.45 -14.51 -10.52
C ASP A 366 1.50 -13.23 -11.38
N CYS A 367 1.56 -13.31 -12.71
CA CYS A 367 1.39 -12.12 -13.54
C CYS A 367 0.90 -12.36 -14.97
N THR A 368 0.32 -11.31 -15.55
CA THR A 368 -0.08 -11.20 -16.95
C THR A 368 0.84 -10.27 -17.72
N GLN A 369 1.24 -10.68 -18.93
CA GLN A 369 1.89 -9.82 -19.92
C GLN A 369 0.94 -9.52 -21.08
N VAL A 370 1.12 -8.35 -21.71
CA VAL A 370 0.49 -8.01 -22.99
C VAL A 370 1.39 -8.45 -24.16
N ASP A 371 0.88 -9.34 -25.01
CA ASP A 371 1.45 -9.67 -26.32
C ASP A 371 0.68 -8.88 -27.38
N VAL A 372 1.31 -7.86 -27.95
CA VAL A 372 0.62 -6.83 -28.78
C VAL A 372 1.06 -6.90 -30.23
N ASN A 373 0.17 -6.52 -31.15
CA ASN A 373 0.48 -6.23 -32.53
C ASN A 373 -0.17 -4.90 -32.95
N GLN A 374 0.64 -3.87 -33.22
CA GLN A 374 0.21 -2.60 -33.79
C GLN A 374 1.38 -2.04 -34.60
N ASP A 375 1.16 -1.85 -35.90
CA ASP A 375 2.20 -1.38 -36.81
C ASP A 375 2.27 0.16 -36.85
N PHE A 376 3.47 0.69 -37.02
CA PHE A 376 3.71 2.11 -37.24
C PHE A 376 4.56 2.28 -38.50
N THR A 377 4.13 3.17 -39.39
CA THR A 377 4.90 3.52 -40.59
C THR A 377 5.79 4.71 -40.27
N VAL A 378 7.11 4.52 -40.39
CA VAL A 378 8.12 5.56 -40.30
C VAL A 378 8.41 6.08 -41.70
N THR A 379 8.44 7.40 -41.87
CA THR A 379 8.79 8.08 -43.13
C THR A 379 9.97 9.01 -42.92
N TYR A 380 10.97 8.96 -43.79
CA TYR A 380 12.06 9.94 -43.82
C TYR A 380 11.85 10.93 -44.98
N SER A 381 11.90 12.25 -44.71
CA SER A 381 11.67 13.29 -45.72
C SER A 381 12.23 14.65 -45.30
N ASN A 382 12.88 15.35 -46.22
CA ASN A 382 13.52 16.66 -46.04
C ASN A 382 14.64 16.69 -44.99
N GLY A 383 15.16 15.53 -44.58
CA GLY A 383 16.12 15.40 -43.48
C GLY A 383 15.51 15.08 -42.11
N GLU A 384 14.19 14.96 -42.01
CA GLU A 384 13.45 14.67 -40.78
C GLU A 384 12.75 13.30 -40.87
N PHE A 385 12.46 12.69 -39.72
CA PHE A 385 11.60 11.50 -39.63
C PHE A 385 10.20 11.91 -39.13
N SER A 386 9.17 11.20 -39.58
CA SER A 386 7.83 11.23 -39.00
C SER A 386 7.28 9.81 -38.86
N VAL A 387 6.34 9.62 -37.93
CA VAL A 387 5.76 8.30 -37.63
C VAL A 387 4.24 8.38 -37.60
N THR A 388 3.58 7.38 -38.19
CA THR A 388 2.10 7.31 -38.28
C THR A 388 1.57 5.92 -37.96
N LYS A 389 0.56 5.85 -37.08
CA LYS A 389 -0.15 4.64 -36.66
C LYS A 389 -0.81 3.96 -37.87
N THR A 390 -0.57 2.67 -38.05
CA THR A 390 -0.93 1.93 -39.28
C THR A 390 -1.66 0.64 -38.95
N GLY A 391 -2.82 0.41 -39.58
CA GLY A 391 -3.67 -0.75 -39.26
C GLY A 391 -4.29 -0.67 -37.87
N ASP A 392 -4.79 -1.81 -37.38
CA ASP A 392 -5.53 -1.93 -36.12
C ASP A 392 -4.68 -2.61 -35.05
N MET A 393 -4.86 -2.21 -33.79
CA MET A 393 -4.15 -2.80 -32.66
C MET A 393 -4.78 -4.14 -32.30
N ASN A 394 -3.98 -5.10 -31.85
CA ASN A 394 -4.48 -6.32 -31.24
C ASN A 394 -3.64 -6.69 -30.02
N VAL A 395 -4.20 -6.50 -28.82
CA VAL A 395 -3.62 -6.96 -27.55
C VAL A 395 -4.07 -8.39 -27.25
N LYS A 396 -3.17 -9.20 -26.69
CA LYS A 396 -3.50 -10.48 -26.05
C LYS A 396 -2.93 -10.50 -24.65
N PHE A 397 -3.79 -10.76 -23.69
CA PHE A 397 -3.40 -10.99 -22.30
C PHE A 397 -3.01 -12.45 -22.13
N ASN A 398 -1.77 -12.71 -21.72
CA ASN A 398 -1.23 -14.05 -21.51
C ASN A 398 -0.49 -14.10 -20.17
N SER A 399 -0.48 -15.26 -19.49
CA SER A 399 0.44 -15.50 -18.38
C SER A 399 1.87 -15.12 -18.77
N CYS A 400 2.54 -14.38 -17.90
CA CYS A 400 3.92 -13.93 -18.10
C CYS A 400 4.86 -15.05 -18.53
N GLN A 401 5.82 -14.72 -19.40
CA GLN A 401 7.00 -15.53 -19.68
C GLN A 401 8.17 -14.93 -18.89
N GLY A 402 8.70 -15.65 -17.91
CA GLY A 402 9.78 -15.17 -17.04
C GLY A 402 11.02 -16.06 -17.10
N ILE A 403 12.06 -15.64 -16.39
CA ILE A 403 13.31 -16.36 -16.19
C ILE A 403 13.57 -16.37 -14.68
N ASN A 404 13.73 -17.53 -14.06
CA ASN A 404 14.08 -17.61 -12.65
C ASN A 404 15.49 -17.03 -12.40
N PRO A 405 15.66 -16.13 -11.40
CA PRO A 405 16.94 -15.50 -11.12
C PRO A 405 18.07 -16.49 -10.79
N SER A 406 17.84 -17.39 -9.84
CA SER A 406 18.85 -18.26 -9.24
C SER A 406 19.39 -19.37 -10.16
N ASN A 407 18.68 -19.70 -11.25
CA ASN A 407 19.07 -20.78 -12.15
C ASN A 407 18.89 -20.53 -13.66
N GLY A 408 18.38 -19.37 -14.07
CA GLY A 408 18.30 -18.94 -15.48
C GLY A 408 17.35 -19.75 -16.37
N ARG A 409 16.48 -20.60 -15.80
CA ARG A 409 15.47 -21.34 -16.56
C ARG A 409 14.21 -20.51 -16.74
N ARG A 410 13.41 -20.85 -17.75
CA ARG A 410 12.08 -20.26 -17.93
C ARG A 410 11.15 -20.66 -16.78
N THR A 411 10.54 -19.67 -16.15
CA THR A 411 9.41 -19.81 -15.23
C THR A 411 8.32 -18.90 -15.76
N ASN A 412 7.13 -19.44 -16.03
CA ASN A 412 6.00 -18.67 -16.53
C ASN A 412 5.01 -18.42 -15.41
N ASN A 413 4.15 -17.40 -15.56
CA ASN A 413 3.09 -17.02 -14.62
C ASN A 413 3.65 -16.65 -13.23
N ASP A 414 4.70 -15.84 -13.20
CA ASP A 414 5.40 -15.42 -11.99
C ASP A 414 6.03 -14.03 -12.17
N LEU A 415 5.72 -13.09 -11.27
CA LEU A 415 6.06 -11.67 -11.42
C LEU A 415 7.55 -11.40 -11.23
N GLY A 416 8.18 -11.95 -10.18
CA GLY A 416 9.61 -11.82 -9.95
C GLY A 416 10.44 -12.37 -11.12
N SER A 417 10.06 -13.54 -11.65
CA SER A 417 10.70 -14.11 -12.85
C SER A 417 10.47 -13.28 -14.12
N TYR A 418 9.33 -12.60 -14.25
CA TYR A 418 9.03 -11.72 -15.39
C TYR A 418 9.83 -10.41 -15.32
N VAL A 419 9.88 -9.77 -14.15
CA VAL A 419 10.66 -8.56 -13.87
C VAL A 419 12.16 -8.82 -14.03
N TYR A 420 12.67 -9.96 -13.54
CA TYR A 420 14.04 -10.41 -13.83
C TYR A 420 14.31 -10.50 -15.34
N ARG A 421 13.35 -11.00 -16.14
CA ARG A 421 13.49 -11.03 -17.59
C ARG A 421 13.48 -9.63 -18.21
N LEU A 422 12.59 -8.72 -17.79
CA LEU A 422 12.61 -7.33 -18.27
C LEU A 422 13.98 -6.68 -17.99
N ASN A 423 14.52 -6.86 -16.78
CA ASN A 423 15.88 -6.45 -16.46
C ASN A 423 16.89 -7.10 -17.41
N LYS A 424 16.87 -8.43 -17.64
CA LYS A 424 17.83 -9.08 -18.56
C LYS A 424 17.69 -8.68 -20.03
N GLU A 425 16.48 -8.33 -20.47
CA GLU A 425 16.20 -7.74 -21.79
C GLU A 425 16.64 -6.26 -21.89
N GLY A 426 17.00 -5.61 -20.77
CA GLY A 426 17.44 -4.21 -20.73
C GLY A 426 16.30 -3.20 -20.70
N LYS A 427 15.08 -3.65 -20.40
CA LYS A 427 13.83 -2.87 -20.45
C LYS A 427 13.48 -2.15 -19.15
N ILE A 428 14.05 -2.61 -18.05
CA ILE A 428 14.07 -1.91 -16.77
C ILE A 428 15.50 -1.89 -16.23
N SER A 429 15.77 -0.96 -15.33
CA SER A 429 17.05 -0.78 -14.65
C SER A 429 17.36 -1.94 -13.69
N ASP A 430 18.49 -1.83 -13.02
CA ASP A 430 18.87 -2.77 -11.94
C ASP A 430 18.15 -2.39 -10.63
N GLU A 431 18.05 -1.08 -10.32
CA GLU A 431 17.34 -0.49 -9.16
C GLU A 431 15.83 -0.80 -9.18
N THR A 432 15.17 -0.62 -10.34
CA THR A 432 13.76 -0.96 -10.59
C THR A 432 13.49 -2.45 -10.38
N MET A 433 14.48 -3.32 -10.62
CA MET A 433 14.36 -4.76 -10.42
C MET A 433 14.59 -5.16 -8.95
N GLU A 434 15.50 -4.47 -8.26
CA GLU A 434 15.77 -4.70 -6.83
C GLU A 434 14.60 -4.25 -5.95
N GLY A 435 14.03 -3.06 -6.19
CA GLY A 435 12.84 -2.60 -5.43
C GLY A 435 11.63 -3.52 -5.56
N VAL A 436 11.42 -4.15 -6.72
CA VAL A 436 10.37 -5.19 -6.86
C VAL A 436 10.67 -6.44 -6.03
N PHE A 437 11.95 -6.75 -5.80
CA PHE A 437 12.36 -7.91 -5.01
C PHE A 437 12.32 -7.68 -3.50
N ASP A 438 12.36 -6.41 -3.06
CA ASP A 438 12.05 -6.03 -1.68
C ASP A 438 10.59 -6.39 -1.32
N THR A 439 9.64 -6.18 -2.24
CA THR A 439 8.24 -6.62 -2.07
C THR A 439 8.03 -8.12 -2.34
N LEU A 440 8.71 -8.71 -3.34
CA LEU A 440 8.47 -10.09 -3.81
C LEU A 440 9.54 -11.10 -3.35
N VAL A 441 9.80 -11.17 -2.04
CA VAL A 441 10.99 -11.80 -1.42
C VAL A 441 11.27 -13.26 -1.83
N GLY A 442 10.27 -14.04 -2.24
CA GLY A 442 10.45 -15.42 -2.68
C GLY A 442 10.91 -15.61 -4.13
N TYR A 443 11.32 -14.55 -4.82
CA TYR A 443 11.74 -14.52 -6.23
C TYR A 443 12.76 -15.61 -6.64
N GLU A 444 13.61 -16.07 -5.71
CA GLU A 444 14.55 -17.17 -5.91
C GLU A 444 13.87 -18.53 -6.14
N SER A 445 12.74 -18.77 -5.48
CA SER A 445 11.98 -20.03 -5.49
C SER A 445 10.52 -19.86 -5.97
N PRO A 446 10.29 -19.39 -7.21
CA PRO A 446 8.98 -18.96 -7.75
C PRO A 446 8.00 -20.11 -8.06
N ASN A 447 8.23 -21.29 -7.49
CA ASN A 447 7.33 -22.45 -7.54
C ASN A 447 6.90 -22.88 -6.12
N ASP A 448 7.33 -22.14 -5.10
CA ASP A 448 6.89 -22.27 -3.72
C ASP A 448 5.92 -21.12 -3.42
N ASN A 449 4.63 -21.44 -3.41
CA ASN A 449 3.55 -20.48 -3.11
C ASN A 449 3.54 -20.07 -1.63
N GLN A 450 4.36 -20.69 -0.80
CA GLN A 450 4.25 -20.65 0.65
C GLN A 450 5.62 -20.47 1.30
N ASN A 451 6.47 -19.64 0.67
CA ASN A 451 7.91 -19.53 0.92
C ASN A 451 8.23 -18.78 2.23
N GLU A 452 7.78 -19.34 3.35
CA GLU A 452 8.08 -18.95 4.73
C GLU A 452 9.58 -18.62 4.95
N PRO A 453 10.54 -19.43 4.45
CA PRO A 453 11.96 -19.15 4.62
C PRO A 453 12.44 -17.85 3.95
N ALA A 454 11.72 -17.33 2.95
CA ALA A 454 12.02 -16.02 2.37
C ALA A 454 11.48 -14.89 3.25
N CYS A 455 10.26 -15.00 3.77
CA CYS A 455 9.74 -14.06 4.78
C CYS A 455 10.67 -14.03 6.02
N GLU A 456 11.07 -15.20 6.54
CA GLU A 456 12.01 -15.34 7.66
C GLU A 456 13.36 -14.65 7.37
N ALA A 457 13.93 -14.89 6.19
CA ALA A 457 15.25 -14.37 5.82
C ALA A 457 15.24 -12.85 5.61
N THR A 458 14.27 -12.32 4.86
CA THR A 458 14.21 -10.88 4.58
C THR A 458 13.83 -10.09 5.83
N TYR A 459 12.93 -10.58 6.69
CA TYR A 459 12.63 -9.90 7.97
C TYR A 459 13.90 -9.75 8.84
N LEU A 460 14.72 -10.81 8.91
CA LEU A 460 15.99 -10.78 9.63
C LEU A 460 17.04 -9.86 8.97
N GLU A 461 17.01 -9.70 7.65
CA GLU A 461 17.91 -8.78 6.92
C GLU A 461 17.49 -7.30 7.07
N THR A 462 16.19 -7.01 6.96
CA THR A 462 15.62 -5.65 7.05
C THR A 462 15.68 -5.10 8.47
N PHE A 463 15.25 -5.90 9.47
CA PHE A 463 15.06 -5.43 10.86
C PHE A 463 16.17 -5.89 11.83
N GLY A 464 16.92 -6.94 11.48
CA GLY A 464 17.99 -7.48 12.33
C GLY A 464 17.50 -8.37 13.49
N GLU A 465 16.22 -8.74 13.50
CA GLU A 465 15.57 -9.56 14.53
C GLU A 465 14.95 -10.85 13.95
N ASP A 466 14.81 -11.90 14.77
CA ASP A 466 14.23 -13.17 14.34
C ASP A 466 12.72 -13.02 14.02
N TYR A 467 12.26 -13.50 12.86
CA TYR A 467 10.85 -13.42 12.45
C TYR A 467 9.91 -14.03 13.52
N PRO A 468 8.82 -13.35 13.95
CA PRO A 468 8.03 -13.73 15.13
C PRO A 468 7.14 -14.99 15.02
N ILE A 469 7.68 -16.15 14.64
CA ILE A 469 6.94 -17.42 14.39
C ILE A 469 5.96 -17.88 15.49
N ASN A 470 6.04 -17.33 16.71
CA ASN A 470 5.15 -17.64 17.83
C ASN A 470 3.93 -16.69 17.95
N VAL A 471 3.66 -15.79 16.99
CA VAL A 471 2.40 -15.03 16.95
C VAL A 471 1.24 -15.84 16.36
N ALA A 472 1.53 -16.85 15.51
CA ALA A 472 0.53 -17.52 14.70
C ALA A 472 -0.31 -18.56 15.45
N ASN A 473 -1.60 -18.64 15.09
CA ASN A 473 -2.55 -19.64 15.61
C ASN A 473 -2.70 -19.62 17.15
N LEU A 474 -2.60 -18.43 17.75
CA LEU A 474 -2.58 -18.18 19.19
C LEU A 474 -3.47 -16.97 19.54
N LYS A 475 -4.04 -16.99 20.75
CA LYS A 475 -4.89 -15.90 21.24
C LYS A 475 -4.81 -15.70 22.75
N CYS A 476 -5.28 -14.54 23.23
CA CYS A 476 -5.51 -14.29 24.65
C CYS A 476 -6.48 -15.33 25.28
N PRO A 477 -6.26 -15.72 26.55
CA PRO A 477 -6.92 -16.87 27.17
C PRO A 477 -8.43 -16.68 27.42
N HIS A 478 -9.18 -17.78 27.42
CA HIS A 478 -10.64 -17.76 27.54
C HIS A 478 -11.09 -17.95 29.00
N GLN A 479 -11.95 -17.05 29.49
CA GLN A 479 -12.48 -17.06 30.88
C GLN A 479 -11.38 -17.08 31.96
N ASN A 480 -10.29 -16.34 31.72
CA ASN A 480 -9.11 -16.21 32.57
C ASN A 480 -9.07 -14.81 33.20
N SER A 481 -8.44 -14.65 34.37
CA SER A 481 -8.25 -13.33 35.02
C SER A 481 -7.35 -12.39 34.22
N GLU A 482 -6.43 -12.94 33.44
CA GLU A 482 -5.47 -12.16 32.65
C GLU A 482 -6.06 -11.63 31.34
N ARG A 483 -7.34 -11.93 31.05
CA ARG A 483 -8.05 -11.45 29.86
C ARG A 483 -8.81 -10.18 30.19
N LEU A 484 -8.48 -9.09 29.50
CA LEU A 484 -8.98 -7.75 29.82
C LEU A 484 -10.30 -7.46 29.09
N PHE A 485 -10.36 -7.74 27.78
CA PHE A 485 -11.56 -7.52 26.97
C PHE A 485 -11.74 -8.60 25.89
N ARG A 486 -12.86 -8.49 25.16
CA ARG A 486 -13.11 -9.15 23.87
C ARG A 486 -14.22 -8.39 23.14
N THR A 487 -14.10 -8.19 21.83
CA THR A 487 -15.23 -7.70 21.00
C THR A 487 -16.29 -8.80 20.77
N ASP A 488 -17.47 -8.37 20.31
CA ASP A 488 -18.55 -9.29 19.92
C ASP A 488 -18.28 -9.93 18.54
N ASP A 489 -18.81 -11.13 18.31
CA ASP A 489 -18.72 -11.79 17.01
C ASP A 489 -19.54 -11.02 15.96
N ASN A 490 -19.04 -10.96 14.71
CA ASN A 490 -19.62 -10.20 13.60
C ASN A 490 -19.61 -8.67 13.78
N ALA A 491 -18.80 -8.16 14.71
CA ALA A 491 -18.33 -6.77 14.74
C ALA A 491 -16.79 -6.81 14.59
N PRO A 492 -16.29 -7.01 13.35
CA PRO A 492 -14.84 -7.02 13.11
C PRO A 492 -14.26 -5.65 13.46
N LEU A 493 -13.04 -5.67 14.00
CA LEU A 493 -12.13 -4.52 14.01
C LEU A 493 -11.00 -4.78 13.02
N THR A 494 -10.42 -3.71 12.48
CA THR A 494 -9.11 -3.79 11.80
C THR A 494 -8.00 -4.14 12.78
N LEU A 495 -6.82 -4.47 12.27
CA LEU A 495 -5.67 -4.82 13.10
C LEU A 495 -5.18 -3.59 13.89
N GLU A 496 -5.25 -2.42 13.27
CA GLU A 496 -5.00 -1.09 13.82
C GLU A 496 -6.00 -0.74 14.93
N GLU A 497 -7.31 -0.84 14.67
CA GLU A 497 -8.36 -0.64 15.69
C GLU A 497 -8.18 -1.58 16.89
N CYS A 498 -7.67 -2.80 16.67
CA CYS A 498 -7.40 -3.77 17.72
C CYS A 498 -6.14 -3.45 18.54
N GLN A 499 -5.10 -2.89 17.89
CA GLN A 499 -3.90 -2.37 18.55
C GLN A 499 -4.25 -1.16 19.44
N ASP A 500 -5.00 -0.19 18.92
CA ASP A 500 -5.46 0.98 19.67
C ASP A 500 -6.38 0.61 20.84
N LEU A 501 -7.31 -0.35 20.65
CA LEU A 501 -8.15 -0.85 21.74
C LEU A 501 -7.32 -1.50 22.86
N CYS A 502 -6.17 -2.10 22.54
CA CYS A 502 -5.21 -2.57 23.55
C CYS A 502 -4.46 -1.39 24.19
N TYR A 503 -4.00 -0.42 23.41
CA TYR A 503 -3.27 0.76 23.90
C TYR A 503 -4.05 1.57 24.94
N GLU A 504 -5.35 1.80 24.70
CA GLU A 504 -6.28 2.47 25.61
C GLU A 504 -6.72 1.57 26.79
N THR A 505 -6.37 0.28 26.79
CA THR A 505 -6.72 -0.67 27.88
C THR A 505 -5.60 -0.79 28.92
N GLN A 506 -5.91 -0.43 30.16
CA GLN A 506 -4.98 -0.59 31.28
C GLN A 506 -4.50 -2.04 31.45
N PHE A 507 -3.18 -2.22 31.52
CA PHE A 507 -2.46 -3.50 31.62
C PHE A 507 -2.55 -4.41 30.36
N CYS A 508 -3.00 -3.91 29.21
CA CYS A 508 -2.92 -4.65 27.97
C CYS A 508 -1.48 -4.62 27.45
N GLU A 509 -0.85 -5.79 27.43
CA GLU A 509 0.53 -5.99 26.94
C GLU A 509 0.55 -6.95 25.73
N TYR A 510 -0.54 -7.69 25.52
CA TYR A 510 -0.80 -8.51 24.34
C TYR A 510 -2.23 -8.29 23.84
N PHE A 511 -2.41 -8.24 22.52
CA PHE A 511 -3.72 -8.39 21.89
C PHE A 511 -3.71 -9.56 20.91
N SER A 512 -4.88 -10.12 20.63
CA SER A 512 -5.04 -11.12 19.58
C SER A 512 -6.26 -10.87 18.72
N LEU A 513 -6.06 -10.80 17.40
CA LEU A 513 -7.09 -10.61 16.39
C LEU A 513 -7.40 -11.95 15.71
N GLY A 514 -8.68 -12.20 15.43
CA GLY A 514 -9.09 -13.28 14.53
C GLY A 514 -8.82 -12.92 13.07
N VAL A 515 -7.65 -13.28 12.57
CA VAL A 515 -7.19 -13.01 11.19
C VAL A 515 -7.83 -13.91 10.13
N SER A 516 -8.39 -15.08 10.48
CA SER A 516 -8.90 -16.01 9.45
C SER A 516 -10.36 -15.78 9.07
N THR A 517 -10.53 -15.45 7.78
CA THR A 517 -11.74 -15.52 6.95
C THR A 517 -12.74 -16.60 7.39
N LYS A 518 -12.33 -17.87 7.50
CA LYS A 518 -13.22 -19.04 7.65
C LYS A 518 -13.99 -19.14 8.98
N SER A 519 -14.09 -18.07 9.77
CA SER A 519 -14.69 -18.10 11.11
C SER A 519 -15.55 -16.87 11.39
N ALA A 520 -16.58 -17.05 12.22
CA ALA A 520 -17.33 -15.94 12.83
C ALA A 520 -16.49 -15.12 13.85
N HIS A 521 -15.17 -15.30 13.83
CA HIS A 521 -14.19 -14.57 14.63
C HIS A 521 -13.30 -13.66 13.78
N LYS A 522 -13.52 -13.51 12.45
CA LYS A 522 -12.88 -12.47 11.64
C LYS A 522 -13.01 -11.11 12.34
N GLY A 523 -11.88 -10.42 12.53
CA GLY A 523 -11.79 -9.14 13.23
C GLY A 523 -12.13 -9.17 14.73
N VAL A 524 -12.32 -10.34 15.37
CA VAL A 524 -12.58 -10.39 16.82
C VAL A 524 -11.30 -10.13 17.59
N CYS A 525 -11.25 -8.98 18.26
CA CYS A 525 -10.12 -8.50 19.04
C CYS A 525 -10.23 -8.96 20.52
N ILE A 526 -9.09 -9.31 21.14
CA ILE A 526 -9.02 -9.81 22.52
C ILE A 526 -7.71 -9.34 23.19
N GLY A 527 -7.78 -8.49 24.21
CA GLY A 527 -6.60 -8.03 24.98
C GLY A 527 -6.31 -8.84 26.25
N CYS A 528 -5.04 -8.93 26.64
CA CYS A 528 -4.57 -9.59 27.86
C CYS A 528 -3.24 -9.03 28.44
N THR A 529 -2.95 -9.38 29.70
CA THR A 529 -1.75 -8.94 30.46
C THR A 529 -0.51 -9.77 30.11
N SER A 530 0.69 -9.31 30.48
CA SER A 530 1.94 -10.10 30.37
C SER A 530 1.95 -11.41 31.17
N GLN A 531 1.00 -11.60 32.09
CA GLN A 531 0.88 -12.82 32.88
C GLN A 531 -0.04 -13.86 32.21
N ALA A 532 -0.64 -13.52 31.06
CA ALA A 532 -1.51 -14.40 30.30
C ALA A 532 -0.73 -15.59 29.70
N VAL A 533 -1.23 -16.79 29.94
CA VAL A 533 -0.81 -17.98 29.18
C VAL A 533 -1.65 -18.05 27.91
N LEU A 534 -1.03 -17.75 26.78
CA LEU A 534 -1.67 -17.72 25.46
C LEU A 534 -2.22 -19.11 25.08
N GLU A 535 -3.41 -19.12 24.46
CA GLU A 535 -4.15 -20.34 24.11
C GLU A 535 -4.08 -20.62 22.60
N PRO A 536 -3.68 -21.83 22.17
CA PRO A 536 -3.71 -22.21 20.76
C PRO A 536 -5.12 -22.16 20.18
N HIS A 537 -5.32 -21.35 19.13
CA HIS A 537 -6.56 -21.25 18.38
C HIS A 537 -6.24 -20.91 16.92
N ARG A 538 -6.66 -21.77 15.99
CA ARG A 538 -6.42 -21.51 14.56
C ARG A 538 -7.17 -20.27 14.10
N GLY A 539 -6.55 -19.51 13.21
CA GLY A 539 -7.13 -18.29 12.65
C GLY A 539 -7.20 -17.11 13.61
N PHE A 540 -6.40 -17.13 14.68
CA PHE A 540 -6.06 -15.96 15.48
C PHE A 540 -4.54 -15.77 15.45
N ASN A 541 -4.10 -14.52 15.44
CA ASN A 541 -2.73 -14.13 15.76
C ASN A 541 -2.69 -13.31 17.04
N VAL A 542 -1.55 -13.31 17.73
CA VAL A 542 -1.31 -12.53 18.95
C VAL A 542 -0.06 -11.67 18.81
N TYR A 543 -0.21 -10.38 19.08
CA TYR A 543 0.83 -9.36 18.95
C TYR A 543 1.17 -8.78 20.32
N GLU A 544 2.45 -8.44 20.54
CA GLU A 544 2.96 -7.81 21.77
C GLU A 544 2.97 -6.29 21.62
N MET A 545 2.64 -5.55 22.68
CA MET A 545 2.62 -4.09 22.68
C MET A 545 3.99 -3.54 23.11
N THR A 546 4.86 -3.14 22.17
CA THR A 546 6.13 -2.48 22.55
C THR A 546 5.91 -1.06 23.11
N SER A 547 4.84 -0.40 22.65
CA SER A 547 4.36 0.89 23.15
C SER A 547 3.07 0.69 23.96
N THR A 548 3.05 1.22 25.18
CA THR A 548 1.88 1.15 26.08
C THR A 548 1.66 2.50 26.75
N GLN A 549 0.39 2.88 26.95
CA GLN A 549 0.09 4.11 27.68
C GLN A 549 0.64 4.05 29.11
N ASN A 550 1.14 5.19 29.59
CA ASN A 550 1.64 5.35 30.95
C ASN A 550 0.49 5.51 31.97
N PHE A 551 -0.32 4.47 32.13
CA PHE A 551 -1.31 4.39 33.19
C PHE A 551 -0.63 4.48 34.58
N PRO A 552 -1.07 5.38 35.48
CA PRO A 552 -0.45 5.54 36.79
C PRO A 552 -0.65 4.31 37.69
N THR A 553 0.36 3.99 38.49
CA THR A 553 0.51 2.75 39.26
C THR A 553 1.31 3.02 40.55
N SER A 554 1.24 2.24 41.63
CA SER A 554 0.38 1.14 42.15
C SER A 554 0.84 0.88 43.61
N ALA A 555 0.26 0.11 44.54
CA ALA A 555 -1.00 -0.64 44.81
C ALA A 555 -0.87 -1.11 46.30
N PRO A 556 -1.77 -1.89 46.95
CA PRO A 556 -3.05 -2.47 46.49
C PRO A 556 -4.28 -2.24 47.42
N THR A 557 -5.47 -2.00 46.85
CA THR A 557 -6.69 -2.84 47.04
C THR A 557 -7.94 -2.20 46.37
N PRO A 558 -8.92 -3.00 45.88
CA PRO A 558 -9.91 -2.54 44.89
C PRO A 558 -10.96 -1.49 45.31
N GLU A 559 -11.01 -1.09 46.59
CA GLU A 559 -11.82 0.08 47.03
C GLU A 559 -10.95 1.29 47.41
N SER A 560 -9.69 1.09 47.82
CA SER A 560 -8.81 2.13 48.37
C SER A 560 -8.09 2.94 47.28
N GLU A 561 -7.88 2.35 46.10
CA GLU A 561 -7.24 3.03 44.96
C GLU A 561 -8.08 4.20 44.41
N TYR A 562 -9.40 4.12 44.50
CA TYR A 562 -10.30 5.21 44.08
C TYR A 562 -10.56 6.22 45.20
N PHE A 563 -10.76 5.75 46.43
CA PHE A 563 -11.14 6.60 47.57
C PHE A 563 -10.79 5.99 48.92
N ASP A 564 -10.35 6.81 49.87
CA ASP A 564 -9.93 6.37 51.20
C ASP A 564 -10.88 6.86 52.31
N LYS A 565 -11.22 5.99 53.27
CA LYS A 565 -12.27 6.26 54.27
C LYS A 565 -11.78 7.16 55.41
N VAL A 566 -11.86 8.47 55.21
CA VAL A 566 -11.39 9.50 56.15
C VAL A 566 -12.16 9.59 57.48
N ALA A 567 -13.46 9.24 57.52
CA ALA A 567 -14.22 9.34 58.78
C ALA A 567 -15.44 8.39 58.91
N ASN A 568 -15.77 8.07 60.17
CA ASN A 568 -16.98 7.34 60.56
C ASN A 568 -17.95 8.27 61.30
N GLY A 569 -19.26 8.08 61.12
CA GLY A 569 -20.29 8.95 61.74
C GLY A 569 -20.25 10.39 61.22
N LYS A 570 -19.85 10.56 59.96
CA LYS A 570 -19.58 11.87 59.33
C LYS A 570 -20.18 11.93 57.94
N LYS A 571 -20.66 13.12 57.56
CA LYS A 571 -21.12 13.44 56.21
C LYS A 571 -20.60 14.80 55.73
N CYS A 572 -20.61 14.99 54.42
CA CYS A 572 -20.46 16.30 53.80
C CYS A 572 -21.48 17.32 54.42
N PRO A 573 -21.08 18.56 54.67
CA PRO A 573 -21.89 19.57 55.37
C PRO A 573 -23.16 19.97 54.59
N GLN A 574 -24.11 20.69 55.21
CA GLN A 574 -25.28 21.27 54.54
C GLN A 574 -25.14 22.79 54.37
N ASN A 575 -24.11 23.19 53.61
CA ASN A 575 -23.69 24.56 53.35
C ASN A 575 -23.36 24.74 51.85
N ASN A 576 -22.61 25.78 51.50
CA ASN A 576 -22.13 26.09 50.15
C ASN A 576 -20.94 25.24 49.64
N THR A 577 -20.40 24.32 50.45
CA THR A 577 -19.31 23.42 50.02
C THR A 577 -19.84 22.04 49.59
N ARG A 578 -21.14 21.76 49.82
CA ARG A 578 -21.85 20.61 49.24
C ARG A 578 -22.12 20.85 47.76
N LEU A 579 -21.75 19.87 46.93
CA LEU A 579 -21.98 19.89 45.49
C LEU A 579 -23.29 19.17 45.13
N PHE A 580 -23.53 17.99 45.71
CA PHE A 580 -24.76 17.22 45.45
C PHE A 580 -25.26 16.43 46.66
N ARG A 581 -26.46 15.83 46.51
CA ARG A 581 -27.03 14.78 47.36
C ARG A 581 -28.00 13.97 46.51
N THR A 582 -27.90 12.64 46.52
CA THR A 582 -28.87 11.77 45.82
C THR A 582 -30.23 11.71 46.54
N PRO A 583 -31.32 11.34 45.85
CA PRO A 583 -32.64 11.19 46.47
C PRO A 583 -32.70 10.12 47.56
N ASP A 584 -33.71 10.21 48.44
CA ASP A 584 -33.97 9.18 49.44
C ASP A 584 -34.57 7.93 48.78
N ASN A 585 -34.21 6.75 49.29
CA ASN A 585 -34.62 5.43 48.77
C ASN A 585 -34.05 5.05 47.38
N GLU A 586 -33.06 5.79 46.87
CA GLU A 586 -32.28 5.46 45.67
C GLU A 586 -30.84 5.12 46.10
N PRO A 587 -30.57 3.88 46.56
CA PRO A 587 -29.32 3.51 47.19
C PRO A 587 -28.19 3.31 46.17
N LEU A 588 -27.11 4.08 46.30
CA LEU A 588 -25.84 3.80 45.62
C LEU A 588 -24.92 2.94 46.49
N THR A 589 -24.07 2.15 45.83
CA THR A 589 -22.88 1.52 46.40
C THR A 589 -21.72 2.53 46.55
N ARG A 590 -20.57 2.10 47.11
CA ARG A 590 -19.39 2.98 47.20
C ARG A 590 -18.82 3.35 45.82
N PRO A 591 -18.63 2.42 44.85
CA PRO A 591 -18.15 2.79 43.51
C PRO A 591 -19.09 3.75 42.78
N GLU A 592 -20.41 3.51 42.77
CA GLU A 592 -21.37 4.42 42.12
C GLU A 592 -21.39 5.81 42.77
N CYS A 593 -21.20 5.89 44.10
CA CYS A 593 -21.10 7.16 44.82
C CYS A 593 -19.77 7.89 44.56
N TYR A 594 -18.69 7.14 44.35
CA TYR A 594 -17.40 7.66 43.88
C TYR A 594 -17.52 8.18 42.45
N GLU A 595 -18.08 7.42 41.50
CA GLU A 595 -18.27 7.86 40.11
C GLU A 595 -19.11 9.15 40.03
N TYR A 596 -20.13 9.27 40.89
CA TYR A 596 -20.92 10.51 40.98
C TYR A 596 -20.07 11.70 41.46
N CYS A 597 -19.12 11.49 42.37
CA CYS A 597 -18.18 12.52 42.84
C CYS A 597 -17.09 12.82 41.81
N TYR A 598 -16.50 11.79 41.17
CA TYR A 598 -15.51 11.90 40.11
C TYR A 598 -16.03 12.72 38.92
N ASN A 599 -17.29 12.48 38.52
CA ASN A 599 -17.96 13.23 37.45
C ASN A 599 -18.56 14.59 37.92
N THR A 600 -18.36 15.00 39.17
CA THR A 600 -18.78 16.32 39.68
C THR A 600 -17.58 17.24 39.83
N GLU A 601 -17.56 18.34 39.08
CA GLU A 601 -16.50 19.36 39.14
C GLU A 601 -16.25 19.85 40.59
N GLY A 602 -14.98 19.80 41.02
CA GLY A 602 -14.56 20.26 42.34
C GLY A 602 -14.89 19.33 43.51
N CYS A 603 -15.43 18.13 43.27
CA CYS A 603 -15.62 17.14 44.32
C CYS A 603 -14.26 16.65 44.87
N GLU A 604 -14.14 16.56 46.19
CA GLU A 604 -12.95 16.06 46.89
C GLU A 604 -13.34 14.93 47.85
N TYR A 605 -14.45 15.13 48.56
CA TYR A 605 -15.00 14.18 49.51
C TYR A 605 -16.39 13.75 49.07
N PHE A 606 -16.72 12.48 49.29
CA PHE A 606 -18.10 12.03 49.32
C PHE A 606 -18.44 11.39 50.66
N SER A 607 -19.73 11.20 50.91
CA SER A 607 -20.22 10.49 52.08
C SER A 607 -21.47 9.70 51.75
N LEU A 608 -21.53 8.47 52.28
CA LEU A 608 -22.52 7.46 51.97
C LEU A 608 -23.24 7.01 53.24
N GLY A 609 -24.56 6.85 53.17
CA GLY A 609 -25.36 6.27 54.24
C GLY A 609 -25.20 4.74 54.29
N GLU A 610 -24.19 4.24 55.01
CA GLU A 610 -23.92 2.80 55.13
C GLU A 610 -24.72 2.11 56.24
N GLU A 611 -24.89 2.75 57.40
CA GLU A 611 -25.64 2.23 58.55
C GLU A 611 -26.61 3.28 59.17
N PRO A 612 -27.42 4.01 58.37
CA PRO A 612 -28.26 5.10 58.88
C PRO A 612 -29.39 4.60 59.79
N HIS A 613 -29.83 5.45 60.73
CA HIS A 613 -30.98 5.20 61.59
C HIS A 613 -32.36 5.21 60.87
N ASN A 614 -32.37 5.26 59.55
CA ASN A 614 -33.56 5.31 58.71
C ASN A 614 -33.23 4.67 57.35
N ASP A 615 -33.93 3.59 57.01
CA ASP A 615 -33.71 2.80 55.80
C ASP A 615 -33.75 3.64 54.51
N ALA A 616 -34.55 4.72 54.49
CA ALA A 616 -34.64 5.65 53.36
C ALA A 616 -33.34 6.44 53.06
N PHE A 617 -32.35 6.41 53.96
CA PHE A 617 -31.03 7.02 53.76
C PHE A 617 -29.93 6.01 53.39
N VAL A 618 -30.25 4.71 53.29
CA VAL A 618 -29.26 3.70 52.87
C VAL A 618 -28.80 4.01 51.45
N GLY A 619 -27.49 4.02 51.22
CA GLY A 619 -26.90 4.34 49.92
C GLY A 619 -27.09 5.79 49.46
N VAL A 620 -27.62 6.70 50.29
CA VAL A 620 -27.68 8.14 49.95
C VAL A 620 -26.25 8.70 49.89
N CYS A 621 -25.87 9.18 48.72
CA CYS A 621 -24.55 9.72 48.41
C CYS A 621 -24.57 11.26 48.47
N ILE A 622 -23.50 11.86 48.99
CA ILE A 622 -23.36 13.31 49.17
C ILE A 622 -21.90 13.72 48.89
N GLY A 623 -21.63 14.44 47.79
CA GLY A 623 -20.32 15.01 47.48
C GLY A 623 -20.12 16.45 47.95
N CYS A 624 -18.86 16.82 48.24
CA CYS A 624 -18.45 18.16 48.67
C CYS A 624 -16.97 18.49 48.36
N THR A 625 -16.66 19.79 48.34
CA THR A 625 -15.34 20.36 47.97
C THR A 625 -14.29 20.22 49.08
N ALA A 626 -13.01 20.41 48.72
CA ALA A 626 -11.86 20.21 49.62
C ALA A 626 -11.81 21.13 50.85
N ASP A 627 -12.48 22.28 50.84
CA ASP A 627 -12.61 23.19 52.00
C ASP A 627 -13.73 22.79 52.98
N SER A 628 -14.40 21.66 52.74
CA SER A 628 -15.51 21.17 53.57
C SER A 628 -15.08 20.69 54.96
N ILE A 629 -15.78 21.18 55.98
CA ILE A 629 -15.71 20.62 57.33
C ILE A 629 -16.84 19.60 57.50
N LEU A 630 -16.49 18.33 57.72
CA LEU A 630 -17.46 17.22 57.80
C LEU A 630 -18.32 17.28 59.08
N GLU A 631 -19.65 17.27 58.89
CA GLU A 631 -20.65 17.30 59.94
C GLU A 631 -20.84 15.93 60.60
N ASP A 632 -21.09 15.92 61.92
CA ASP A 632 -21.49 14.72 62.66
C ASP A 632 -22.87 14.23 62.21
N HIS A 633 -22.93 12.95 61.80
CA HIS A 633 -24.17 12.26 61.50
C HIS A 633 -23.96 10.75 61.61
N ASP A 634 -24.54 10.14 62.64
CA ASP A 634 -24.47 8.69 62.85
C ASP A 634 -25.01 7.92 61.63
N GLY A 635 -24.35 6.81 61.29
CA GLY A 635 -24.70 5.95 60.16
C GLY A 635 -24.27 6.43 58.78
N PHE A 636 -23.70 7.64 58.66
CA PHE A 636 -22.98 8.07 57.45
C PHE A 636 -21.47 7.92 57.64
N ASN A 637 -20.79 7.56 56.55
CA ASN A 637 -19.34 7.44 56.49
C ASN A 637 -18.80 8.32 55.36
N ALA A 638 -17.64 8.93 55.56
CA ALA A 638 -17.05 9.88 54.63
C ALA A 638 -15.71 9.38 54.09
N PHE A 639 -15.48 9.65 52.81
CA PHE A 639 -14.38 9.18 51.99
C PHE A 639 -13.76 10.37 51.25
N VAL A 640 -12.45 10.36 51.04
CA VAL A 640 -11.74 11.29 50.14
C VAL A 640 -11.48 10.57 48.82
N MET A 641 -11.53 11.27 47.69
CA MET A 641 -11.10 10.71 46.41
C MET A 641 -9.57 10.75 46.31
N GLU A 642 -8.96 9.59 46.09
CA GLU A 642 -7.52 9.45 45.84
C GLU A 642 -7.24 9.62 44.33
N ILE A 643 -8.01 8.92 43.49
CA ILE A 643 -8.11 9.21 42.06
C ILE A 643 -9.18 10.29 41.85
N LYS A 644 -8.85 11.31 41.04
CA LYS A 644 -9.69 12.48 40.78
C LYS A 644 -9.77 12.70 39.27
N PRO A 645 -10.81 13.37 38.73
CA PRO A 645 -10.80 13.82 37.35
C PRO A 645 -9.52 14.65 37.10
N PRO A 646 -8.85 14.49 35.94
CA PRO A 646 -7.52 15.05 35.71
C PRO A 646 -7.53 16.57 35.93
N THR A 647 -6.81 17.00 36.98
CA THR A 647 -6.91 18.37 37.51
C THR A 647 -6.20 19.41 36.64
N THR A 648 -5.62 18.98 35.53
CA THR A 648 -5.19 19.81 34.41
C THR A 648 -6.32 19.93 33.39
N ALA A 649 -7.23 20.89 33.61
CA ALA A 649 -7.91 21.51 32.48
C ALA A 649 -6.83 22.10 31.55
N PRO A 650 -6.86 21.81 30.23
CA PRO A 650 -5.95 22.45 29.28
C PRO A 650 -6.06 23.97 29.37
N THR A 651 -4.91 24.65 29.32
CA THR A 651 -4.84 26.09 29.56
C THR A 651 -5.59 26.86 28.48
N ASP A 652 -6.66 27.55 28.89
CA ASP A 652 -7.34 28.61 28.14
C ASP A 652 -7.80 28.26 26.71
N VAL A 653 -8.84 27.42 26.60
CA VAL A 653 -9.54 27.11 25.33
C VAL A 653 -10.07 28.37 24.60
N SER A 654 -10.10 29.55 25.23
CA SER A 654 -10.52 30.79 24.55
C SER A 654 -9.50 31.33 23.54
N THR A 655 -8.30 30.74 23.45
CA THR A 655 -7.34 31.02 22.37
C THR A 655 -7.51 30.13 21.13
N LEU A 656 -8.32 29.06 21.18
CA LEU A 656 -8.56 28.16 20.04
C LEU A 656 -9.83 28.50 19.26
N PHE A 657 -10.86 29.00 19.95
CA PHE A 657 -12.10 29.45 19.32
C PHE A 657 -12.82 30.50 20.16
N GLN A 658 -13.51 31.44 19.49
CA GLN A 658 -14.31 32.48 20.15
C GLN A 658 -15.79 32.43 19.76
N SER A 659 -16.70 32.75 20.69
CA SER A 659 -18.14 32.76 20.38
C SER A 659 -18.53 34.04 19.63
N VAL A 660 -18.95 33.88 18.38
CA VAL A 660 -19.30 34.99 17.48
C VAL A 660 -20.80 35.27 17.37
N ALA A 661 -21.66 34.28 17.65
CA ALA A 661 -23.10 34.48 17.67
C ALA A 661 -23.84 33.53 18.62
N LEU A 662 -24.88 34.04 19.30
CA LEU A 662 -25.77 33.28 20.16
C LEU A 662 -27.09 32.95 19.47
N ASN A 663 -27.67 31.78 19.74
CA ASN A 663 -28.92 31.29 19.13
C ASN A 663 -28.85 31.20 17.58
N LYS A 664 -27.69 30.80 17.07
CA LYS A 664 -27.39 30.61 15.64
C LYS A 664 -26.80 29.22 15.41
N LYS A 665 -27.08 28.64 14.23
CA LYS A 665 -26.49 27.38 13.78
C LYS A 665 -26.08 27.44 12.30
N CYS A 666 -25.19 26.54 11.86
CA CYS A 666 -24.89 26.36 10.45
C CYS A 666 -26.19 26.10 9.64
N PRO A 667 -26.39 26.77 8.49
CA PRO A 667 -27.54 26.53 7.62
C PRO A 667 -27.44 25.13 6.99
N PHE A 668 -28.57 24.52 6.61
CA PHE A 668 -28.57 23.15 6.08
C PHE A 668 -27.87 23.03 4.71
N SER A 669 -27.78 24.12 3.94
CA SER A 669 -27.19 24.16 2.60
C SER A 669 -25.67 24.33 2.56
N ASN A 670 -25.06 24.83 3.65
CA ASN A 670 -23.63 25.14 3.74
C ASN A 670 -23.11 24.53 5.04
N ARG A 671 -23.27 23.20 5.20
CA ARG A 671 -22.79 22.48 6.37
C ARG A 671 -21.92 21.33 5.90
N LEU A 672 -20.69 21.31 6.38
CA LEU A 672 -19.68 20.32 6.01
C LEU A 672 -20.00 18.98 6.71
N PHE A 673 -20.21 19.01 8.03
CA PHE A 673 -20.63 17.83 8.80
C PHE A 673 -21.66 18.16 9.89
N ARG A 674 -22.39 17.14 10.37
CA ARG A 674 -23.27 17.18 11.55
C ARG A 674 -23.17 15.87 12.33
N THR A 675 -23.06 15.92 13.66
CA THR A 675 -23.14 14.72 14.52
C THR A 675 -24.58 14.22 14.69
N HIS A 676 -24.73 12.98 15.12
CA HIS A 676 -26.04 12.34 15.21
C HIS A 676 -26.90 12.91 16.36
N ASP A 677 -28.21 12.62 16.33
CA ASP A 677 -29.08 12.96 17.46
C ASP A 677 -28.82 11.99 18.61
N ASN A 678 -28.65 12.50 19.83
CA ASN A 678 -28.19 11.77 21.03
C ASN A 678 -26.71 11.32 20.98
N ASP A 679 -25.89 11.96 20.16
CA ASP A 679 -24.44 11.77 20.05
C ASP A 679 -23.73 13.07 20.52
N PRO A 680 -23.49 13.22 21.85
CA PRO A 680 -23.10 14.49 22.47
C PRO A 680 -21.58 14.66 22.52
N LEU A 681 -21.02 15.44 21.61
CA LEU A 681 -19.63 15.86 21.73
C LEU A 681 -19.44 16.88 22.86
N THR A 682 -18.23 16.94 23.41
CA THR A 682 -17.76 18.15 24.08
C THR A 682 -17.53 19.28 23.07
N LYS A 683 -17.49 20.53 23.56
CA LYS A 683 -17.18 21.69 22.71
C LYS A 683 -15.77 21.60 22.09
N TYR A 684 -14.83 20.93 22.77
CA TYR A 684 -13.48 20.73 22.29
C TYR A 684 -13.43 19.68 21.16
N GLN A 685 -14.07 18.52 21.30
CA GLN A 685 -14.22 17.55 20.20
C GLN A 685 -14.97 18.15 19.00
N CYS A 686 -15.93 19.04 19.24
CA CYS A 686 -16.63 19.77 18.18
C CYS A 686 -15.72 20.80 17.45
N TYR A 687 -14.73 21.37 18.16
CA TYR A 687 -13.66 22.17 17.58
C TYR A 687 -12.69 21.30 16.77
N GLU A 688 -12.14 20.22 17.35
CA GLU A 688 -11.19 19.32 16.69
C GLU A 688 -11.76 18.79 15.36
N LYS A 689 -13.03 18.35 15.35
CA LYS A 689 -13.69 17.87 14.13
C LYS A 689 -13.90 18.95 13.04
N CYS A 690 -13.83 20.24 13.41
CA CYS A 690 -13.83 21.35 12.47
C CYS A 690 -12.40 21.72 12.06
N ASN A 691 -11.45 21.70 13.00
CA ASN A 691 -10.03 21.93 12.71
C ASN A 691 -9.41 20.85 11.78
N SER A 692 -9.96 19.63 11.78
CA SER A 692 -9.61 18.55 10.85
C SER A 692 -10.23 18.68 9.44
N ASP A 693 -11.09 19.68 9.21
CA ASP A 693 -11.85 19.87 7.97
C ASP A 693 -11.37 21.19 7.31
N PRO A 694 -10.63 21.14 6.18
CA PRO A 694 -9.90 22.30 5.67
C PRO A 694 -10.80 23.45 5.16
N ASP A 695 -12.10 23.20 4.96
CA ASP A 695 -13.09 24.24 4.62
C ASP A 695 -13.82 24.80 5.88
N CYS A 696 -13.58 24.27 7.08
CA CYS A 696 -14.37 24.57 8.28
C CYS A 696 -13.77 25.71 9.13
N GLU A 697 -14.16 26.95 8.82
CA GLU A 697 -13.80 28.13 9.62
C GLU A 697 -14.66 28.29 10.90
N TYR A 698 -15.86 27.71 10.94
CA TYR A 698 -16.81 27.89 12.04
C TYR A 698 -17.52 26.59 12.43
N PHE A 699 -17.75 26.41 13.74
CA PHE A 699 -18.62 25.36 14.25
C PHE A 699 -19.79 25.92 15.07
N THR A 700 -20.86 25.13 15.18
CA THR A 700 -22.05 25.48 15.95
C THR A 700 -22.46 24.34 16.87
N PHE A 701 -22.64 24.66 18.16
CA PHE A 701 -22.67 23.70 19.26
C PHE A 701 -23.94 23.86 20.11
N GLY A 702 -24.56 22.72 20.46
CA GLY A 702 -25.81 22.69 21.22
C GLY A 702 -25.61 22.65 22.73
N GLU A 703 -25.76 23.79 23.42
CA GLU A 703 -25.36 23.92 24.84
C GLU A 703 -26.38 24.59 25.77
N SER A 704 -27.57 24.98 25.29
CA SER A 704 -28.58 25.58 26.18
C SER A 704 -29.44 24.55 26.90
N ASP A 705 -29.73 24.81 28.18
CA ASP A 705 -30.72 24.08 29.01
C ASP A 705 -32.10 23.90 28.34
N ASN A 706 -32.45 24.79 27.40
CA ASN A 706 -33.74 24.82 26.70
C ASN A 706 -33.73 24.05 25.36
N LEU A 707 -32.63 23.37 25.02
CA LEU A 707 -32.60 22.41 23.91
C LEU A 707 -33.38 21.14 24.25
N ARG A 708 -33.61 20.32 23.22
CA ARG A 708 -33.97 18.91 23.40
C ARG A 708 -32.71 18.15 23.82
N GLU A 709 -32.85 17.18 24.70
CA GLU A 709 -31.71 16.38 25.18
C GLU A 709 -30.91 15.72 24.05
N ALA A 710 -31.60 15.21 23.02
CA ALA A 710 -31.01 14.67 21.80
C ALA A 710 -30.12 15.66 20.99
N TRP A 711 -30.16 16.96 21.31
CA TRP A 711 -29.42 18.04 20.65
C TRP A 711 -28.40 18.73 21.58
N LYS A 712 -28.27 18.30 22.84
CA LYS A 712 -27.18 18.75 23.72
C LYS A 712 -25.87 18.06 23.28
N GLY A 713 -24.77 18.79 23.24
CA GLY A 713 -23.49 18.33 22.69
C GLY A 713 -23.46 18.22 21.15
N LEU A 714 -24.57 18.49 20.46
CA LEU A 714 -24.66 18.28 19.01
C LEU A 714 -23.84 19.32 18.25
N CYS A 715 -23.01 18.86 17.33
CA CYS A 715 -22.01 19.64 16.61
C CYS A 715 -22.34 19.75 15.10
N MET A 716 -22.03 20.91 14.50
CA MET A 716 -22.16 21.17 13.05
C MET A 716 -21.09 22.16 12.58
N GLY A 717 -20.27 21.79 11.59
CA GLY A 717 -19.24 22.65 10.96
C GLY A 717 -19.72 23.36 9.68
N CYS A 718 -19.17 24.54 9.39
CA CYS A 718 -19.44 25.31 8.17
C CYS A 718 -18.33 26.34 7.81
N SER A 719 -18.23 26.63 6.51
CA SER A 719 -17.24 27.55 5.90
C SER A 719 -17.62 29.04 5.99
N SER A 720 -16.80 29.93 5.42
CA SER A 720 -17.01 31.39 5.38
C SER A 720 -18.21 31.86 4.52
N ASP A 721 -18.48 33.18 4.56
CA ASP A 721 -19.53 33.90 3.81
C ASP A 721 -20.99 33.44 4.11
N LEU A 722 -21.39 33.47 5.40
CA LEU A 722 -22.68 32.96 5.85
C LEU A 722 -23.71 34.02 6.32
N THR A 723 -24.94 33.90 5.81
CA THR A 723 -26.15 34.38 6.50
C THR A 723 -26.68 33.33 7.48
N LEU A 724 -26.43 33.54 8.78
CA LEU A 724 -26.65 32.55 9.83
C LEU A 724 -28.13 32.20 10.08
N SER A 725 -28.44 30.90 10.15
CA SER A 725 -29.78 30.41 10.53
C SER A 725 -30.07 30.63 12.01
N ASP A 726 -31.19 31.30 12.32
CA ASP A 726 -31.70 31.40 13.69
C ASP A 726 -32.13 30.05 14.24
N HIS A 727 -31.60 29.68 15.41
CA HIS A 727 -32.08 28.54 16.18
C HIS A 727 -31.74 28.71 17.66
N THR A 728 -32.78 28.84 18.49
CA THR A 728 -32.62 28.94 19.95
C THR A 728 -31.80 27.77 20.49
N GLY A 729 -30.82 28.08 21.34
CA GLY A 729 -30.03 27.11 22.09
C GLY A 729 -28.75 26.56 21.44
N PHE A 730 -28.52 26.80 20.14
CA PHE A 730 -27.21 26.61 19.52
C PHE A 730 -26.43 27.92 19.52
N ASN A 731 -25.14 27.87 19.80
CA ASN A 731 -24.23 29.02 19.68
C ASN A 731 -23.13 28.72 18.66
N MET A 732 -22.56 29.78 18.09
CA MET A 732 -21.58 29.73 17.03
C MET A 732 -20.20 30.17 17.51
N TYR A 733 -19.20 29.47 17.00
CA TYR A 733 -17.80 29.60 17.32
C TYR A 733 -16.99 29.75 16.03
N GLU A 734 -16.09 30.73 16.02
CA GLU A 734 -15.09 30.97 14.99
C GLU A 734 -13.78 30.34 15.48
N ILE A 735 -13.10 29.57 14.62
CA ILE A 735 -11.77 29.04 14.91
C ILE A 735 -10.74 30.18 14.86
N LEU A 736 -9.81 30.17 15.81
CA LEU A 736 -8.72 31.15 15.90
C LEU A 736 -7.42 30.57 15.32
N PRO A 737 -6.65 31.34 14.52
CA PRO A 737 -5.40 30.92 13.89
C PRO A 737 -4.15 31.16 14.76
#